data_AF-A0A1G0R035-F1
#
_entry.id   AF-A0A1G0R035-F1
#
_cell.length_a   1.000
_cell.length_b   1.000
_cell.length_c   1.000
_cell.angle_alpha   90.00
_cell.angle_beta   90.00
_cell.angle_gamma   90.00
#
_symmetry.space_group_name_H-M   'P 1'
#
loop_
_entity.id
_entity.type
_entity.pdbx_description
1 polymer ?
#
loop_
_entity_poly.entity_id
_entity_poly.type
_entity_poly.pdbx_seq_one_letter_code
_entity_poly.pdbx_strand_id
1 'polypeptide(L)'
;MKYKYISRFKRFWFFISIIFCFSSILVFSQLRQDKDWSHRLIENFIKLHPDTIAYKNEAKSYKWNYEQGLILEAFYQKWKTAGDEKYFNYIKKNIDYYVQEDGSIKTYKMSDFNIDNISPGRILLYLYKETKEEKYKKAADTLRKQLELHPRTASGGFWHKKIYPDQMWLDGLFMAEPFYTLYASIFNETESFDDIAKQFLLIRDNLKDENTGLYYHGWDESKKQNWADLVTGRSPSYWGRAIGWFMMALVDVLDYFPADHQNRKDLIEILQNLSESLLKYKDEKSGLWYLVVDQGNREGNYIEASSSSMYAYAFAKSANKGYLDKKFYNIARESFNNILKHLVTYDDENHFYLNNVVSVGGLGGEQDRDGSFEYYISEPKRVNDFKGYGPFMLLAIELEKNEKSGDGKKVGLDYYFNNEWKDGKRFHYVWEDTTYSGFSDLGEIIQELGAETTSLTSAPTEESLKKYDIYIIVDPDTPKETEKPNYIDNEAREAIEDWVSDGGILALFANDSSNCEFTNLNLLSERFGIYFNEDRRNMVTGKNFDMGKIDKLPGHPVFRNVKQIYIKELSTLKLWGNAEPVLTDDDGVIMTISKFGDGYVFAIGDPWLYNEYIDNRKLPEVFENFKAAKNLFEWLLNIKLHD
;
A
#
# COMPACT_ATOMS: atom_id res chain seq x y z
N MET A 1 34.87 57.35 -17.98
CA MET A 1 33.57 56.85 -18.50
C MET A 1 33.45 55.31 -18.50
N LYS A 2 34.15 54.57 -17.59
CA LYS A 2 34.14 53.08 -17.57
C LYS A 2 33.53 52.43 -16.31
N TYR A 3 33.21 53.20 -15.26
CA TYR A 3 32.69 52.64 -13.99
C TYR A 3 31.16 52.63 -13.86
N LYS A 4 30.41 53.30 -14.75
CA LYS A 4 28.93 53.34 -14.70
C LYS A 4 28.24 52.19 -15.45
N TYR A 5 28.95 51.46 -16.30
CA TYR A 5 28.37 50.35 -17.09
C TYR A 5 28.36 49.01 -16.33
N ILE A 6 29.34 48.76 -15.44
CA ILE A 6 29.47 47.50 -14.71
C ILE A 6 28.38 47.34 -13.63
N SER A 7 27.91 48.43 -13.00
CA SER A 7 26.88 48.34 -11.96
C SER A 7 25.47 48.09 -12.52
N ARG A 8 25.16 48.58 -13.73
CA ARG A 8 23.91 48.28 -14.44
C ARG A 8 23.86 46.83 -14.93
N PHE A 9 24.99 46.28 -15.39
CA PHE A 9 25.07 44.89 -15.84
C PHE A 9 24.91 43.89 -14.68
N LYS A 10 25.52 44.16 -13.51
CA LYS A 10 25.35 43.31 -12.32
C LYS A 10 23.93 43.36 -11.74
N ARG A 11 23.27 44.53 -11.75
CA ARG A 11 21.86 44.64 -11.31
C ARG A 11 20.90 43.93 -12.27
N PHE A 12 21.15 43.97 -13.58
CA PHE A 12 20.33 43.27 -14.57
C PHE A 12 20.42 41.74 -14.43
N TRP A 13 21.62 41.20 -14.21
CA TRP A 13 21.80 39.76 -13.93
C TRP A 13 21.20 39.34 -12.59
N PHE A 14 21.32 40.15 -11.54
CA PHE A 14 20.72 39.86 -10.24
C PHE A 14 19.17 39.79 -10.32
N PHE A 15 18.54 40.67 -11.10
CA PHE A 15 17.09 40.62 -11.35
C PHE A 15 16.67 39.43 -12.20
N ILE A 16 17.45 39.02 -13.22
CA ILE A 16 17.18 37.82 -14.01
C ILE A 16 17.33 36.55 -13.15
N SER A 17 18.34 36.48 -12.28
CA SER A 17 18.52 35.35 -11.34
C SER A 17 17.39 35.25 -10.32
N ILE A 18 16.85 36.37 -9.84
CA ILE A 18 15.67 36.39 -8.96
C ILE A 18 14.42 35.93 -9.73
N ILE A 19 14.22 36.40 -10.96
CA ILE A 19 13.07 35.96 -11.79
C ILE A 19 13.17 34.47 -12.13
N PHE A 20 14.37 33.95 -12.43
CA PHE A 20 14.60 32.51 -12.66
C PHE A 20 14.41 31.68 -11.39
N CYS A 21 14.83 32.17 -10.21
CA CYS A 21 14.55 31.54 -8.92
C CYS A 21 13.05 31.58 -8.58
N PHE A 22 12.35 32.67 -8.83
CA PHE A 22 10.90 32.73 -8.59
C PHE A 22 10.12 31.86 -9.58
N SER A 23 10.53 31.78 -10.85
CA SER A 23 9.92 30.88 -11.82
C SER A 23 10.21 29.42 -11.53
N SER A 24 11.42 29.08 -11.06
CA SER A 24 11.73 27.70 -10.64
C SER A 24 10.99 27.35 -9.36
N ILE A 25 10.90 28.23 -8.37
CA ILE A 25 10.09 28.01 -7.16
C ILE A 25 8.60 27.86 -7.50
N LEU A 26 8.06 28.64 -8.44
CA LEU A 26 6.68 28.51 -8.91
C LEU A 26 6.46 27.17 -9.64
N VAL A 27 7.36 26.78 -10.57
CA VAL A 27 7.28 25.49 -11.27
C VAL A 27 7.46 24.31 -10.31
N PHE A 28 8.36 24.39 -9.33
CA PHE A 28 8.50 23.39 -8.27
C PHE A 28 7.29 23.37 -7.34
N SER A 29 6.66 24.50 -7.03
CA SER A 29 5.44 24.55 -6.21
C SER A 29 4.25 23.93 -6.95
N GLN A 30 4.15 24.14 -8.26
CA GLN A 30 3.08 23.62 -9.10
C GLN A 30 3.25 22.12 -9.37
N LEU A 31 4.49 21.65 -9.58
CA LEU A 31 4.84 20.23 -9.64
C LEU A 31 4.67 19.50 -8.29
N ARG A 32 4.89 20.20 -7.15
CA ARG A 32 4.68 19.65 -5.80
C ARG A 32 3.19 19.59 -5.44
N GLN A 33 2.39 20.52 -5.96
CA GLN A 33 0.94 20.54 -5.80
C GLN A 33 0.25 19.37 -6.52
N ASP A 34 0.90 18.80 -7.54
CA ASP A 34 0.46 17.63 -8.30
C ASP A 34 0.75 16.27 -7.63
N LYS A 35 1.60 16.20 -6.60
CA LYS A 35 2.09 14.92 -6.02
C LYS A 35 1.56 14.55 -4.63
N ASP A 36 0.65 15.34 -4.05
CA ASP A 36 0.15 15.11 -2.68
C ASP A 36 -1.38 15.13 -2.57
N TRP A 37 -2.05 14.63 -3.62
CA TRP A 37 -3.51 14.62 -3.66
C TRP A 37 -4.11 13.70 -2.61
N SER A 38 -3.50 12.54 -2.35
CA SER A 38 -4.01 11.60 -1.35
C SER A 38 -4.05 12.24 0.05
N HIS A 39 -3.01 12.97 0.44
CA HIS A 39 -2.98 13.72 1.70
C HIS A 39 -4.07 14.79 1.73
N ARG A 40 -4.18 15.61 0.68
CA ARG A 40 -5.21 16.66 0.60
C ARG A 40 -6.63 16.11 0.73
N LEU A 41 -6.93 14.99 0.07
CA LEU A 41 -8.24 14.37 0.13
C LEU A 41 -8.56 13.82 1.52
N ILE A 42 -7.59 13.17 2.17
CA ILE A 42 -7.73 12.61 3.52
C ILE A 42 -7.85 13.74 4.55
N GLU A 43 -7.02 14.78 4.47
CA GLU A 43 -7.09 15.93 5.38
C GLU A 43 -8.43 16.67 5.26
N ASN A 44 -8.93 16.85 4.04
CA ASN A 44 -10.27 17.39 3.83
C ASN A 44 -11.35 16.50 4.45
N PHE A 45 -11.22 15.17 4.32
CA PHE A 45 -12.14 14.23 4.94
C PHE A 45 -12.13 14.32 6.48
N ILE A 46 -10.95 14.38 7.11
CA ILE A 46 -10.81 14.52 8.56
C ILE A 46 -11.45 15.83 9.04
N LYS A 47 -11.29 16.94 8.30
CA LYS A 47 -11.95 18.21 8.65
C LYS A 47 -13.47 18.10 8.65
N LEU A 48 -14.04 17.38 7.68
CA LEU A 48 -15.49 17.16 7.57
C LEU A 48 -16.02 16.15 8.58
N HIS A 49 -15.19 15.17 8.96
CA HIS A 49 -15.53 14.04 9.83
C HIS A 49 -14.47 13.80 10.92
N PRO A 50 -14.23 14.77 11.84
CA PRO A 50 -13.11 14.67 12.80
C PRO A 50 -13.29 13.55 13.84
N ASP A 51 -14.53 13.19 14.15
CA ASP A 51 -14.85 12.26 15.22
C ASP A 51 -15.40 10.91 14.78
N THR A 52 -16.24 10.90 13.74
CA THR A 52 -16.95 9.69 13.32
C THR A 52 -17.23 9.71 11.83
N ILE A 53 -16.98 8.58 11.18
CA ILE A 53 -17.35 8.35 9.77
C ILE A 53 -18.85 8.02 9.70
N ALA A 54 -19.68 9.06 9.66
CA ALA A 54 -21.13 8.95 9.54
C ALA A 54 -21.70 10.19 8.83
N TYR A 55 -22.85 10.03 8.16
CA TYR A 55 -23.60 11.17 7.66
C TYR A 55 -24.44 11.75 8.80
N LYS A 56 -24.24 13.03 9.11
CA LYS A 56 -24.82 13.71 10.28
C LYS A 56 -26.34 13.51 10.42
N ASN A 57 -27.07 13.44 9.30
CA ASN A 57 -28.53 13.35 9.29
C ASN A 57 -29.05 11.94 8.94
N GLU A 58 -28.21 10.91 8.97
CA GLU A 58 -28.63 9.53 8.65
C GLU A 58 -28.27 8.58 9.79
N ALA A 59 -29.22 8.35 10.69
CA ALA A 59 -29.02 7.49 11.87
C ALA A 59 -28.49 6.09 11.53
N LYS A 60 -28.83 5.54 10.35
CA LYS A 60 -28.32 4.23 9.89
C LYS A 60 -26.82 4.24 9.63
N SER A 61 -26.24 5.39 9.26
CA SER A 61 -24.80 5.53 8.99
C SER A 61 -23.91 5.42 10.22
N TYR A 62 -24.49 5.47 11.44
CA TYR A 62 -23.79 5.25 12.71
C TYR A 62 -23.73 3.77 13.13
N LYS A 63 -24.26 2.86 12.31
CA LYS A 63 -24.14 1.41 12.51
C LYS A 63 -22.88 0.90 11.82
N TRP A 64 -22.40 -0.25 12.25
CA TRP A 64 -21.36 -1.01 11.56
C TRP A 64 -21.78 -1.26 10.10
N ASN A 65 -21.02 -0.72 9.15
CA ASN A 65 -21.34 -0.81 7.72
C ASN A 65 -20.10 -0.70 6.82
N TYR A 66 -20.19 -1.23 5.60
CA TYR A 66 -19.10 -1.23 4.61
C TYR A 66 -18.61 0.16 4.20
N GLU A 67 -19.46 1.20 4.23
CA GLU A 67 -19.06 2.54 3.77
C GLU A 67 -17.97 3.12 4.67
N GLN A 68 -18.05 2.83 5.98
CA GLN A 68 -16.99 3.15 6.93
C GLN A 68 -15.74 2.32 6.67
N GLY A 69 -15.91 1.01 6.45
CA GLY A 69 -14.81 0.11 6.12
C GLY A 69 -14.02 0.59 4.91
N LEU A 70 -14.70 1.05 3.86
CA LEU A 70 -14.11 1.60 2.65
C LEU A 70 -13.28 2.87 2.90
N ILE A 71 -13.80 3.80 3.69
CA ILE A 71 -13.05 5.00 4.06
C ILE A 71 -11.81 4.61 4.87
N LEU A 72 -11.98 3.74 5.86
CA LEU A 72 -10.89 3.27 6.71
C LEU A 72 -9.83 2.48 5.93
N GLU A 73 -10.21 1.79 4.86
CA GLU A 73 -9.27 1.15 3.93
C GLU A 73 -8.35 2.20 3.29
N ALA A 74 -8.90 3.30 2.79
CA ALA A 74 -8.09 4.38 2.22
C ALA A 74 -7.12 4.99 3.26
N PHE A 75 -7.58 5.17 4.50
CA PHE A 75 -6.72 5.63 5.59
C PHE A 75 -5.62 4.62 5.90
N TYR A 76 -5.91 3.33 5.92
CA TYR A 76 -4.91 2.29 6.15
C TYR A 76 -3.85 2.30 5.05
N GLN A 77 -4.26 2.36 3.78
CA GLN A 77 -3.34 2.43 2.64
C GLN A 77 -2.47 3.70 2.68
N LYS A 78 -3.02 4.85 3.11
CA LYS A 78 -2.23 6.06 3.32
C LYS A 78 -1.27 5.92 4.50
N TRP A 79 -1.71 5.34 5.61
CA TRP A 79 -0.85 5.07 6.77
C TRP A 79 0.33 4.18 6.37
N LYS A 80 0.08 3.09 5.65
CA LYS A 80 1.14 2.21 5.14
C LYS A 80 2.17 2.94 4.29
N THR A 81 1.74 3.85 3.42
CA THR A 81 2.65 4.55 2.50
C THR A 81 3.33 5.78 3.10
N ALA A 82 2.74 6.42 4.12
CA ALA A 82 3.21 7.67 4.71
C ALA A 82 3.83 7.51 6.11
N GLY A 83 3.46 6.47 6.87
CA GLY A 83 3.90 6.24 8.24
C GLY A 83 3.30 7.19 9.29
N ASP A 84 2.32 8.03 8.94
CA ASP A 84 1.78 9.06 9.84
C ASP A 84 0.77 8.46 10.85
N GLU A 85 1.13 8.45 12.14
CA GLU A 85 0.34 7.89 13.24
C GLU A 85 -1.06 8.51 13.34
N LYS A 86 -1.25 9.75 12.89
CA LYS A 86 -2.57 10.40 12.86
C LYS A 86 -3.61 9.55 12.10
N TYR A 87 -3.20 8.94 10.99
CA TYR A 87 -4.10 8.09 10.20
C TYR A 87 -4.41 6.78 10.94
N PHE A 88 -3.41 6.15 11.54
CA PHE A 88 -3.59 4.96 12.38
C PHE A 88 -4.52 5.22 13.57
N ASN A 89 -4.31 6.32 14.29
CA ASN A 89 -5.13 6.73 15.42
C ASN A 89 -6.56 7.05 15.00
N TYR A 90 -6.76 7.67 13.84
CA TYR A 90 -8.10 7.90 13.28
C TYR A 90 -8.81 6.57 12.96
N ILE A 91 -8.09 5.59 12.40
CA ILE A 91 -8.63 4.23 12.14
C ILE A 91 -9.03 3.56 13.45
N LYS A 92 -8.09 3.49 14.41
CA LYS A 92 -8.30 2.83 15.70
C LYS A 92 -9.47 3.45 16.46
N LYS A 93 -9.53 4.78 16.55
CA LYS A 93 -10.64 5.52 17.18
C LYS A 93 -12.00 5.13 16.60
N ASN A 94 -12.11 5.05 15.27
CA ASN A 94 -13.38 4.71 14.62
C ASN A 94 -13.75 3.22 14.80
N ILE A 95 -12.78 2.30 14.82
CA ILE A 95 -13.05 0.87 15.05
C ILE A 95 -13.38 0.58 16.51
N ASP A 96 -12.66 1.17 17.47
CA ASP A 96 -12.88 0.98 18.92
C ASP A 96 -14.27 1.49 19.36
N TYR A 97 -14.90 2.40 18.61
CA TYR A 97 -16.28 2.77 18.85
C TYR A 97 -17.27 1.58 18.65
N TYR A 98 -16.94 0.65 17.75
CA TYR A 98 -17.76 -0.52 17.45
C TYR A 98 -17.30 -1.76 18.20
N VAL A 99 -15.99 -2.03 18.23
CA VAL A 99 -15.41 -3.28 18.78
C VAL A 99 -15.15 -3.12 20.26
N GLN A 100 -15.84 -3.92 21.07
CA GLN A 100 -15.65 -3.93 22.52
C GLN A 100 -14.48 -4.82 22.92
N GLU A 101 -14.01 -4.71 24.18
CA GLU A 101 -12.89 -5.49 24.71
C GLU A 101 -13.08 -7.01 24.66
N ASP A 102 -14.33 -7.48 24.69
CA ASP A 102 -14.65 -8.91 24.52
C ASP A 102 -14.63 -9.38 23.06
N GLY A 103 -14.45 -8.46 22.10
CA GLY A 103 -14.51 -8.71 20.66
C GLY A 103 -15.90 -8.58 20.05
N SER A 104 -16.93 -8.24 20.83
CA SER A 104 -18.27 -8.01 20.29
C SER A 104 -18.33 -6.73 19.44
N ILE A 105 -19.08 -6.79 18.33
CA ILE A 105 -19.22 -5.68 17.38
C ILE A 105 -20.57 -5.00 17.60
N LYS A 106 -20.55 -3.75 18.06
CA LYS A 106 -21.75 -2.93 18.28
C LYS A 106 -22.59 -2.85 17.01
N THR A 107 -23.91 -3.00 17.15
CA THR A 107 -24.93 -2.95 16.06
C THR A 107 -24.87 -4.07 15.01
N TYR A 108 -23.85 -4.91 14.99
CA TYR A 108 -23.74 -6.06 14.11
C TYR A 108 -24.60 -7.23 14.61
N LYS A 109 -25.21 -7.97 13.67
CA LYS A 109 -26.03 -9.15 13.93
C LYS A 109 -25.77 -10.20 12.87
N MET A 110 -25.07 -11.27 13.24
CA MET A 110 -24.78 -12.39 12.31
C MET A 110 -26.06 -13.03 11.75
N SER A 111 -27.16 -13.04 12.52
CA SER A 111 -28.46 -13.62 12.10
C SER A 111 -29.07 -12.96 10.87
N ASP A 112 -28.63 -11.74 10.54
CA ASP A 112 -29.08 -10.99 9.37
C ASP A 112 -28.44 -11.53 8.08
N PHE A 113 -27.32 -12.27 8.19
CA PHE A 113 -26.47 -12.74 7.09
C PHE A 113 -26.38 -11.69 5.98
N ASN A 114 -25.98 -10.47 6.37
CA ASN A 114 -25.82 -9.35 5.46
C ASN A 114 -24.36 -9.27 5.05
N ILE A 115 -24.07 -9.48 3.76
CA ILE A 115 -22.69 -9.49 3.28
C ILE A 115 -22.02 -8.12 3.40
N ASP A 116 -22.78 -7.03 3.33
CA ASP A 116 -22.31 -5.63 3.51
C ASP A 116 -21.65 -5.39 4.88
N ASN A 117 -21.95 -6.23 5.88
CA ASN A 117 -21.36 -6.08 7.21
C ASN A 117 -19.97 -6.72 7.33
N ILE A 118 -19.48 -7.39 6.29
CA ILE A 118 -18.21 -8.12 6.32
C ILE A 118 -17.03 -7.20 5.98
N SER A 119 -17.21 -6.29 5.01
CA SER A 119 -16.13 -5.44 4.46
C SER A 119 -15.24 -4.75 5.50
N PRO A 120 -15.78 -4.12 6.57
CA PRO A 120 -14.93 -3.44 7.56
C PRO A 120 -14.06 -4.40 8.38
N GLY A 121 -14.29 -5.71 8.27
CA GLY A 121 -13.45 -6.76 8.85
C GLY A 121 -11.99 -6.71 8.38
N ARG A 122 -11.69 -6.17 7.19
CA ARG A 122 -10.30 -5.96 6.74
C ARG A 122 -9.52 -5.11 7.73
N ILE A 123 -10.15 -4.05 8.23
CA ILE A 123 -9.55 -3.12 9.18
C ILE A 123 -9.28 -3.80 10.52
N LEU A 124 -10.14 -4.74 10.94
CA LEU A 124 -9.91 -5.55 12.13
C LEU A 124 -8.64 -6.40 11.99
N LEU A 125 -8.45 -7.02 10.82
CA LEU A 125 -7.27 -7.84 10.53
C LEU A 125 -6.00 -7.00 10.49
N TYR A 126 -6.05 -5.81 9.89
CA TYR A 126 -4.94 -4.87 9.91
C TYR A 126 -4.61 -4.42 11.33
N LEU A 127 -5.59 -3.96 12.11
CA LEU A 127 -5.36 -3.58 13.50
C LEU A 127 -4.83 -4.75 14.34
N TYR A 128 -5.29 -5.98 14.10
CA TYR A 128 -4.73 -7.16 14.74
C TYR A 128 -3.27 -7.40 14.33
N LYS A 129 -2.94 -7.30 13.03
CA LYS A 129 -1.54 -7.44 12.55
C LYS A 129 -0.63 -6.45 13.26
N GLU A 130 -1.04 -5.20 13.38
CA GLU A 130 -0.21 -4.11 13.92
C GLU A 130 -0.16 -4.07 15.46
N THR A 131 -1.27 -4.34 16.15
CA THR A 131 -1.35 -4.17 17.62
C THR A 131 -1.25 -5.46 18.40
N LYS A 132 -1.54 -6.60 17.76
CA LYS A 132 -1.77 -7.91 18.40
C LYS A 132 -2.88 -7.87 19.47
N GLU A 133 -3.76 -6.86 19.49
CA GLU A 133 -4.89 -6.81 20.42
C GLU A 133 -5.96 -7.87 20.03
N GLU A 134 -6.19 -8.83 20.92
CA GLU A 134 -7.08 -10.00 20.67
C GLU A 134 -8.55 -9.62 20.40
N LYS A 135 -9.02 -8.45 20.83
CA LYS A 135 -10.40 -8.01 20.55
C LYS A 135 -10.68 -7.87 19.06
N TYR A 136 -9.71 -7.41 18.26
CA TYR A 136 -9.88 -7.27 16.83
C TYR A 136 -9.92 -8.63 16.14
N LYS A 137 -9.08 -9.57 16.59
CA LYS A 137 -9.13 -10.95 16.11
C LYS A 137 -10.48 -11.59 16.40
N LYS A 138 -10.97 -11.54 17.64
CA LYS A 138 -12.29 -12.10 18.01
C LYS A 138 -13.43 -11.52 17.18
N ALA A 139 -13.38 -10.21 16.92
CA ALA A 139 -14.33 -9.53 16.05
C ALA A 139 -14.22 -10.05 14.59
N ALA A 140 -13.01 -10.19 14.05
CA ALA A 140 -12.77 -10.76 12.72
C ALA A 140 -13.23 -12.22 12.62
N ASP A 141 -12.92 -13.06 13.61
CA ASP A 141 -13.35 -14.46 13.71
C ASP A 141 -14.90 -14.56 13.67
N THR A 142 -15.60 -13.59 14.27
CA THR A 142 -17.07 -13.52 14.23
C THR A 142 -17.59 -13.24 12.81
N LEU A 143 -16.94 -12.36 12.05
CA LEU A 143 -17.30 -12.09 10.65
C LEU A 143 -16.96 -13.27 9.74
N ARG A 144 -15.80 -13.92 9.96
CA ARG A 144 -15.42 -15.17 9.29
C ARG A 144 -16.41 -16.29 9.55
N LYS A 145 -16.93 -16.39 10.78
CA LYS A 145 -17.96 -17.37 11.15
C LYS A 145 -19.28 -17.10 10.43
N GLN A 146 -19.63 -15.83 10.16
CA GLN A 146 -20.76 -15.53 9.29
C GLN A 146 -20.54 -16.14 7.91
N LEU A 147 -19.39 -15.92 7.26
CA LEU A 147 -19.09 -16.47 5.93
C LEU A 147 -19.15 -18.01 5.89
N GLU A 148 -18.70 -18.69 6.95
CA GLU A 148 -18.82 -20.15 7.08
C GLU A 148 -20.29 -20.61 7.06
N LEU A 149 -21.17 -19.87 7.73
CA LEU A 149 -22.59 -20.18 7.89
C LEU A 149 -23.50 -19.47 6.87
N HIS A 150 -22.93 -18.65 6.00
CA HIS A 150 -23.68 -17.72 5.16
C HIS A 150 -24.52 -18.51 4.15
N PRO A 151 -25.82 -18.21 3.99
CA PRO A 151 -26.66 -18.86 3.00
C PRO A 151 -26.09 -18.72 1.59
N ARG A 152 -26.21 -19.79 0.80
CA ARG A 152 -25.67 -19.85 -0.56
C ARG A 152 -26.73 -20.28 -1.56
N THR A 153 -26.56 -19.82 -2.79
CA THR A 153 -27.32 -20.32 -3.93
C THR A 153 -27.02 -21.81 -4.13
N ALA A 154 -27.81 -22.52 -4.94
CA ALA A 154 -27.58 -23.94 -5.25
C ALA A 154 -26.20 -24.17 -5.89
N SER A 155 -25.71 -23.21 -6.68
CA SER A 155 -24.36 -23.22 -7.25
C SER A 155 -23.24 -22.95 -6.22
N GLY A 156 -23.57 -22.53 -5.00
CA GLY A 156 -22.62 -22.28 -3.91
C GLY A 156 -22.16 -20.83 -3.77
N GLY A 157 -22.79 -19.90 -4.48
CA GLY A 157 -22.50 -18.47 -4.36
C GLY A 157 -23.14 -17.85 -3.12
N PHE A 158 -22.49 -16.89 -2.46
CA PHE A 158 -23.09 -16.23 -1.31
C PHE A 158 -24.37 -15.47 -1.68
N TRP A 159 -25.45 -15.68 -0.93
CA TRP A 159 -26.59 -14.78 -1.00
C TRP A 159 -26.15 -13.37 -0.59
N HIS A 160 -26.60 -12.35 -1.30
CA HIS A 160 -26.25 -10.98 -0.97
C HIS A 160 -26.69 -10.66 0.47
N LYS A 161 -27.92 -11.02 0.84
CA LYS A 161 -28.43 -10.96 2.22
C LYS A 161 -29.42 -12.08 2.48
N LYS A 162 -29.70 -12.42 3.75
CA LYS A 162 -30.80 -13.34 4.11
C LYS A 162 -32.15 -12.94 3.50
N ILE A 163 -32.39 -11.62 3.40
CA ILE A 163 -33.62 -11.06 2.82
C ILE A 163 -33.64 -11.06 1.28
N TYR A 164 -32.52 -11.40 0.64
CA TYR A 164 -32.36 -11.53 -0.80
C TYR A 164 -31.94 -12.98 -1.13
N PRO A 165 -32.84 -13.95 -0.93
CA PRO A 165 -32.52 -15.35 -1.16
C PRO A 165 -32.17 -15.60 -2.63
N ASP A 166 -31.24 -16.53 -2.84
CA ASP A 166 -30.76 -17.01 -4.15
C ASP A 166 -30.14 -15.93 -5.06
N GLN A 167 -29.80 -14.76 -4.50
CA GLN A 167 -29.28 -13.63 -5.26
C GLN A 167 -27.80 -13.37 -5.00
N MET A 168 -27.01 -13.28 -6.07
CA MET A 168 -25.64 -12.75 -6.05
C MET A 168 -25.60 -11.38 -6.74
N TRP A 169 -25.03 -10.38 -6.08
CA TRP A 169 -24.82 -9.05 -6.67
C TRP A 169 -23.32 -8.78 -6.76
N LEU A 170 -22.88 -8.06 -7.79
CA LEU A 170 -21.47 -7.69 -7.97
C LEU A 170 -20.86 -7.04 -6.73
N ASP A 171 -21.64 -6.20 -6.05
CA ASP A 171 -21.30 -5.50 -4.81
C ASP A 171 -20.78 -6.48 -3.75
N GLY A 172 -21.45 -7.63 -3.60
CA GLY A 172 -21.13 -8.63 -2.58
C GLY A 172 -19.69 -9.14 -2.63
N LEU A 173 -19.07 -9.10 -3.81
CA LEU A 173 -17.71 -9.58 -4.02
C LEU A 173 -16.71 -8.66 -3.32
N PHE A 174 -16.91 -7.34 -3.41
CA PHE A 174 -16.09 -6.40 -2.65
C PHE A 174 -16.38 -6.48 -1.15
N MET A 175 -17.63 -6.78 -0.78
CA MET A 175 -18.01 -6.81 0.63
C MET A 175 -17.38 -8.00 1.38
N ALA A 176 -17.26 -9.16 0.75
CA ALA A 176 -16.76 -10.38 1.40
C ALA A 176 -15.34 -10.76 0.97
N GLU A 177 -15.05 -10.83 -0.33
CA GLU A 177 -13.89 -11.58 -0.81
C GLU A 177 -12.54 -10.97 -0.41
N PRO A 178 -12.32 -9.63 -0.42
CA PRO A 178 -11.10 -9.05 0.10
C PRO A 178 -10.86 -9.34 1.59
N PHE A 179 -11.91 -9.32 2.43
CA PHE A 179 -11.80 -9.73 3.82
C PHE A 179 -11.50 -11.23 3.94
N TYR A 180 -12.22 -12.06 3.19
CA TYR A 180 -12.07 -13.50 3.27
C TYR A 180 -10.67 -13.95 2.84
N THR A 181 -10.15 -13.37 1.76
CA THR A 181 -8.79 -13.62 1.25
C THR A 181 -7.72 -13.20 2.26
N LEU A 182 -7.87 -12.00 2.84
CA LEU A 182 -6.92 -11.52 3.86
C LEU A 182 -6.95 -12.39 5.12
N TYR A 183 -8.15 -12.79 5.58
CA TYR A 183 -8.31 -13.69 6.71
C TYR A 183 -7.63 -15.03 6.43
N ALA A 184 -7.91 -15.63 5.27
CA ALA A 184 -7.34 -16.91 4.87
C ALA A 184 -5.80 -16.87 4.78
N SER A 185 -5.24 -15.77 4.27
CA SER A 185 -3.80 -15.54 4.22
C SER A 185 -3.17 -15.43 5.61
N ILE A 186 -3.75 -14.62 6.51
CA ILE A 186 -3.21 -14.42 7.86
C ILE A 186 -3.27 -15.70 8.71
N PHE A 187 -4.35 -16.47 8.59
CA PHE A 187 -4.61 -17.64 9.43
C PHE A 187 -4.36 -18.98 8.73
N ASN A 188 -3.74 -18.95 7.54
CA ASN A 188 -3.38 -20.14 6.74
C ASN A 188 -4.57 -21.08 6.43
N GLU A 189 -5.72 -20.52 6.07
CA GLU A 189 -6.88 -21.30 5.59
C GLU A 189 -6.78 -21.56 4.08
N THR A 190 -5.86 -22.44 3.66
CA THR A 190 -5.56 -22.67 2.23
C THR A 190 -6.77 -23.11 1.40
N GLU A 191 -7.67 -23.92 1.97
CA GLU A 191 -8.90 -24.39 1.32
C GLU A 191 -9.89 -23.24 0.99
N SER A 192 -9.78 -22.11 1.69
CA SER A 192 -10.67 -20.96 1.46
C SER A 192 -10.44 -20.30 0.11
N PHE A 193 -9.25 -20.41 -0.49
CA PHE A 193 -8.93 -19.76 -1.77
C PHE A 193 -9.71 -20.36 -2.95
N ASP A 194 -10.04 -21.65 -2.92
CA ASP A 194 -10.90 -22.29 -3.93
C ASP A 194 -12.34 -21.74 -3.86
N ASP A 195 -12.89 -21.55 -2.66
CA ASP A 195 -14.22 -20.96 -2.48
C ASP A 195 -14.25 -19.49 -2.91
N ILE A 196 -13.24 -18.71 -2.53
CA ILE A 196 -13.08 -17.31 -2.97
C ILE A 196 -13.06 -17.24 -4.51
N ALA A 197 -12.22 -18.04 -5.17
CA ALA A 197 -12.17 -18.08 -6.63
C ALA A 197 -13.53 -18.44 -7.23
N LYS A 198 -14.22 -19.42 -6.65
CA LYS A 198 -15.55 -19.84 -7.10
C LYS A 198 -16.57 -18.69 -7.07
N GLN A 199 -16.53 -17.79 -6.09
CA GLN A 199 -17.43 -16.63 -6.05
C GLN A 199 -17.25 -15.73 -7.29
N PHE A 200 -16.01 -15.43 -7.69
CA PHE A 200 -15.73 -14.64 -8.88
C PHE A 200 -16.13 -15.36 -10.19
N LEU A 201 -15.86 -16.67 -10.27
CA LEU A 201 -16.21 -17.47 -11.45
C LEU A 201 -17.72 -17.56 -11.66
N LEU A 202 -18.50 -17.73 -10.58
CA LEU A 202 -19.96 -17.72 -10.66
C LEU A 202 -20.50 -16.39 -11.17
N ILE A 203 -19.93 -15.26 -10.72
CA ILE A 203 -20.28 -13.94 -11.25
C ILE A 203 -19.94 -13.83 -12.74
N ARG A 204 -18.73 -14.23 -13.15
CA ARG A 204 -18.34 -14.25 -14.58
C ARG A 204 -19.34 -15.03 -15.41
N ASP A 205 -19.61 -16.27 -15.00
CA ASP A 205 -20.39 -17.19 -15.81
C ASP A 205 -21.87 -16.77 -15.91
N ASN A 206 -22.41 -16.12 -14.85
CA ASN A 206 -23.83 -15.78 -14.80
C ASN A 206 -24.15 -14.30 -15.11
N LEU A 207 -23.23 -13.35 -14.91
CA LEU A 207 -23.50 -11.92 -15.08
C LEU A 207 -22.80 -11.26 -16.26
N LYS A 208 -21.78 -11.88 -16.86
CA LYS A 208 -21.14 -11.33 -18.05
C LYS A 208 -22.08 -11.37 -19.25
N ASP A 209 -22.20 -10.24 -19.94
CA ASP A 209 -22.74 -10.18 -21.29
C ASP A 209 -21.61 -10.30 -22.30
N GLU A 210 -21.66 -11.35 -23.12
CA GLU A 210 -20.63 -11.63 -24.13
C GLU A 210 -20.60 -10.61 -25.28
N ASN A 211 -21.69 -9.86 -25.50
CA ASN A 211 -21.75 -8.87 -26.57
C ASN A 211 -21.01 -7.57 -26.19
N THR A 212 -21.29 -7.05 -24.99
CA THR A 212 -20.70 -5.80 -24.50
C THR A 212 -19.38 -6.02 -23.75
N GLY A 213 -19.21 -7.21 -23.16
CA GLY A 213 -18.15 -7.50 -22.18
C GLY A 213 -18.40 -6.91 -20.79
N LEU A 214 -19.56 -6.28 -20.57
CA LEU A 214 -19.97 -5.71 -19.29
C LEU A 214 -20.72 -6.74 -18.43
N TYR A 215 -20.95 -6.39 -17.16
CA TYR A 215 -21.57 -7.26 -16.17
C TYR A 215 -22.84 -6.64 -15.63
N TYR A 216 -23.93 -7.41 -15.64
CA TYR A 216 -25.19 -6.99 -15.01
C TYR A 216 -25.02 -6.88 -13.49
N HIS A 217 -25.80 -6.02 -12.84
CA HIS A 217 -25.67 -5.77 -11.39
C HIS A 217 -25.91 -7.03 -10.52
N GLY A 218 -26.99 -7.77 -10.78
CA GLY A 218 -27.37 -8.91 -9.93
C GLY A 218 -27.95 -10.08 -10.70
N TRP A 219 -27.79 -11.27 -10.12
CA TRP A 219 -28.27 -12.55 -10.62
C TRP A 219 -29.11 -13.21 -9.54
N ASP A 220 -30.34 -13.59 -9.88
CA ASP A 220 -31.20 -14.45 -9.07
C ASP A 220 -31.20 -15.86 -9.67
N GLU A 221 -30.53 -16.81 -9.03
CA GLU A 221 -30.48 -18.21 -9.49
C GLU A 221 -31.87 -18.84 -9.53
N SER A 222 -32.77 -18.40 -8.64
CA SER A 222 -34.14 -18.89 -8.56
C SER A 222 -35.07 -18.28 -9.62
N LYS A 223 -34.68 -17.13 -10.20
CA LYS A 223 -35.44 -16.35 -11.21
C LYS A 223 -36.85 -15.95 -10.73
N LYS A 224 -37.01 -15.72 -9.44
CA LYS A 224 -38.29 -15.37 -8.80
C LYS A 224 -38.47 -13.88 -8.60
N GLN A 225 -37.38 -13.11 -8.57
CA GLN A 225 -37.47 -11.67 -8.44
C GLN A 225 -38.05 -11.02 -9.70
N ASN A 226 -38.85 -9.96 -9.53
CA ASN A 226 -39.50 -9.27 -10.65
C ASN A 226 -38.51 -8.64 -11.63
N TRP A 227 -37.35 -8.21 -11.16
CA TRP A 227 -36.28 -7.67 -11.98
C TRP A 227 -35.48 -8.73 -12.74
N ALA A 228 -35.61 -10.01 -12.37
CA ALA A 228 -34.79 -11.08 -12.91
C ALA A 228 -35.34 -11.57 -14.25
N ASP A 229 -34.47 -11.59 -15.27
CA ASP A 229 -34.81 -12.19 -16.55
C ASP A 229 -35.20 -13.67 -16.38
N LEU A 230 -36.30 -14.09 -17.01
CA LEU A 230 -36.90 -15.41 -16.80
C LEU A 230 -36.02 -16.56 -17.31
N VAL A 231 -35.07 -16.29 -18.22
CA VAL A 231 -34.18 -17.30 -18.80
C VAL A 231 -32.85 -17.33 -18.06
N THR A 232 -32.26 -16.17 -17.81
CA THR A 232 -30.89 -16.02 -17.31
C THR A 232 -30.81 -15.69 -15.82
N GLY A 233 -31.87 -15.13 -15.24
CA GLY A 233 -31.90 -14.62 -13.86
C GLY A 233 -31.20 -13.27 -13.68
N ARG A 234 -30.75 -12.62 -14.76
CA ARG A 234 -29.96 -11.37 -14.71
C ARG A 234 -30.86 -10.16 -14.49
N SER A 235 -30.36 -9.17 -13.76
CA SER A 235 -30.93 -7.81 -13.71
C SER A 235 -30.76 -7.09 -15.06
N PRO A 236 -31.53 -6.04 -15.37
CA PRO A 236 -31.58 -5.53 -16.74
C PRO A 236 -30.52 -4.47 -17.10
N SER A 237 -29.74 -3.94 -16.15
CA SER A 237 -28.79 -2.84 -16.42
C SER A 237 -27.36 -3.10 -15.93
N TYR A 238 -26.39 -2.50 -16.63
CA TYR A 238 -24.98 -2.42 -16.24
C TYR A 238 -24.75 -1.19 -15.34
N TRP A 239 -25.06 -1.35 -14.05
CA TRP A 239 -24.87 -0.27 -13.08
C TRP A 239 -23.38 -0.05 -12.78
N GLY A 240 -22.91 1.18 -12.99
CA GLY A 240 -21.49 1.51 -12.98
C GLY A 240 -20.79 1.18 -11.67
N ARG A 241 -21.38 1.54 -10.53
CA ARG A 241 -20.75 1.26 -9.22
C ARG A 241 -20.70 -0.23 -8.89
N ALA A 242 -21.70 -1.02 -9.26
CA ALA A 242 -21.66 -2.47 -9.07
C ALA A 242 -20.47 -3.10 -9.83
N ILE A 243 -20.25 -2.69 -11.08
CA ILE A 243 -19.05 -3.10 -11.84
C ILE A 243 -17.77 -2.60 -11.16
N GLY A 244 -17.81 -1.39 -10.59
CA GLY A 244 -16.68 -0.79 -9.87
C GLY A 244 -16.27 -1.63 -8.66
N TRP A 245 -17.25 -2.09 -7.88
CA TRP A 245 -17.02 -3.02 -6.78
C TRP A 245 -16.40 -4.32 -7.23
N PHE A 246 -16.89 -4.89 -8.31
CA PHE A 246 -16.34 -6.13 -8.86
C PHE A 246 -14.87 -5.96 -9.26
N MET A 247 -14.52 -4.86 -9.93
CA MET A 247 -13.13 -4.54 -10.28
C MET A 247 -12.24 -4.34 -9.05
N MET A 248 -12.70 -3.58 -8.07
CA MET A 248 -11.97 -3.38 -6.81
C MET A 248 -11.73 -4.70 -6.09
N ALA A 249 -12.75 -5.57 -6.04
CA ALA A 249 -12.64 -6.89 -5.44
C ALA A 249 -11.57 -7.74 -6.13
N LEU A 250 -11.60 -7.82 -7.47
CA LEU A 250 -10.63 -8.58 -8.27
C LEU A 250 -9.19 -8.15 -8.00
N VAL A 251 -8.92 -6.84 -8.00
CA VAL A 251 -7.54 -6.36 -7.81
C VAL A 251 -7.08 -6.45 -6.35
N ASP A 252 -7.99 -6.30 -5.38
CA ASP A 252 -7.65 -6.35 -3.96
C ASP A 252 -7.44 -7.77 -3.45
N VAL A 253 -8.19 -8.77 -3.94
CA VAL A 253 -7.94 -10.16 -3.53
C VAL A 253 -6.58 -10.64 -4.02
N LEU A 254 -6.13 -10.20 -5.19
CA LEU A 254 -4.85 -10.61 -5.78
C LEU A 254 -3.62 -10.22 -4.95
N ASP A 255 -3.74 -9.28 -4.00
CA ASP A 255 -2.65 -8.93 -3.08
C ASP A 255 -2.31 -10.07 -2.10
N TYR A 256 -3.28 -10.93 -1.79
CA TYR A 256 -3.13 -12.01 -0.80
C TYR A 256 -3.46 -13.40 -1.38
N PHE A 257 -3.85 -13.46 -2.65
CA PHE A 257 -4.18 -14.70 -3.34
C PHE A 257 -2.90 -15.47 -3.74
N PRO A 258 -2.79 -16.80 -3.47
CA PRO A 258 -1.57 -17.54 -3.72
C PRO A 258 -1.14 -17.49 -5.20
N ALA A 259 0.13 -17.17 -5.44
CA ALA A 259 0.66 -16.93 -6.79
C ALA A 259 0.55 -18.15 -7.74
N ASP A 260 0.59 -19.35 -7.17
CA ASP A 260 0.53 -20.65 -7.83
C ASP A 260 -0.88 -21.26 -7.89
N HIS A 261 -1.90 -20.59 -7.31
CA HIS A 261 -3.26 -21.09 -7.32
C HIS A 261 -3.82 -21.19 -8.74
N GLN A 262 -4.44 -22.33 -9.08
CA GLN A 262 -4.89 -22.66 -10.44
C GLN A 262 -5.82 -21.60 -11.07
N ASN A 263 -6.69 -20.99 -10.24
CA ASN A 263 -7.65 -19.98 -10.69
C ASN A 263 -7.15 -18.54 -10.65
N ARG A 264 -5.92 -18.28 -10.19
CA ARG A 264 -5.38 -16.91 -10.15
C ARG A 264 -5.36 -16.27 -11.54
N LYS A 265 -5.04 -17.07 -12.57
CA LYS A 265 -5.08 -16.64 -13.97
C LYS A 265 -6.49 -16.25 -14.42
N ASP A 266 -7.53 -16.96 -13.96
CA ASP A 266 -8.90 -16.67 -14.34
C ASP A 266 -9.35 -15.32 -13.76
N LEU A 267 -8.97 -15.02 -12.51
CA LEU A 267 -9.25 -13.73 -11.87
C LEU A 267 -8.58 -12.57 -12.63
N ILE A 268 -7.31 -12.75 -13.02
CA ILE A 268 -6.57 -11.76 -13.82
C ILE A 268 -7.20 -11.59 -15.21
N GLU A 269 -7.61 -12.67 -15.86
CA GLU A 269 -8.26 -12.63 -17.17
C GLU A 269 -9.62 -11.90 -17.12
N ILE A 270 -10.43 -12.14 -16.09
CA ILE A 270 -11.67 -11.39 -15.86
C ILE A 270 -11.39 -9.89 -15.77
N LEU A 271 -10.41 -9.51 -14.94
CA LEU A 271 -10.00 -8.13 -14.75
C LEU A 271 -9.50 -7.49 -16.05
N GLN A 272 -8.69 -8.19 -16.83
CA GLN A 272 -8.18 -7.74 -18.14
C GLN A 272 -9.31 -7.50 -19.14
N ASN A 273 -10.20 -8.49 -19.32
CA ASN A 273 -11.29 -8.42 -20.28
C ASN A 273 -12.30 -7.32 -19.95
N LEU A 274 -12.66 -7.18 -18.66
CA LEU A 274 -13.56 -6.12 -18.22
C LEU A 274 -12.91 -4.73 -18.37
N SER A 275 -11.63 -4.61 -18.07
CA SER A 275 -10.89 -3.34 -18.21
C SER A 275 -10.88 -2.84 -19.65
N GLU A 276 -10.56 -3.70 -20.60
CA GLU A 276 -10.60 -3.35 -22.04
C GLU A 276 -12.03 -3.06 -22.52
N SER A 277 -13.04 -3.77 -22.00
CA SER A 277 -14.45 -3.52 -22.34
C SER A 277 -14.91 -2.15 -21.88
N LEU A 278 -14.55 -1.73 -20.67
CA LEU A 278 -14.90 -0.42 -20.11
C LEU A 278 -14.32 0.76 -20.91
N LEU A 279 -13.17 0.59 -21.57
CA LEU A 279 -12.61 1.65 -22.42
C LEU A 279 -13.52 2.02 -23.61
N LYS A 280 -14.32 1.05 -24.10
CA LYS A 280 -15.29 1.28 -25.18
C LYS A 280 -16.46 2.18 -24.76
N TYR A 281 -16.70 2.28 -23.44
CA TYR A 281 -17.81 3.03 -22.84
C TYR A 281 -17.36 4.28 -22.09
N LYS A 282 -16.08 4.65 -22.23
CA LYS A 282 -15.54 5.89 -21.67
C LYS A 282 -16.02 7.07 -22.50
N ASP A 283 -16.71 8.01 -21.88
CA ASP A 283 -17.25 9.20 -22.52
C ASP A 283 -16.12 10.07 -23.09
N GLU A 284 -16.19 10.41 -24.38
CA GLU A 284 -15.12 11.17 -25.05
C GLU A 284 -14.98 12.61 -24.52
N LYS A 285 -16.06 13.21 -24.01
CA LYS A 285 -16.09 14.62 -23.60
C LYS A 285 -15.51 14.82 -22.20
N SER A 286 -15.96 14.01 -21.25
CA SER A 286 -15.53 14.05 -19.86
C SER A 286 -14.32 13.17 -19.61
N GLY A 287 -14.10 12.14 -20.43
CA GLY A 287 -13.10 11.13 -20.20
C GLY A 287 -13.41 10.25 -18.98
N LEU A 288 -14.69 10.03 -18.67
CA LEU A 288 -15.20 9.31 -17.49
C LEU A 288 -16.37 8.39 -17.88
N TRP A 289 -17.03 7.75 -16.90
CA TRP A 289 -18.09 6.77 -17.14
C TRP A 289 -19.45 7.22 -16.60
N TYR A 290 -20.50 6.79 -17.30
CA TYR A 290 -21.89 7.05 -16.93
C TYR A 290 -22.38 6.13 -15.80
N LEU A 291 -23.46 6.54 -15.12
CA LEU A 291 -24.13 5.74 -14.08
C LEU A 291 -24.62 4.39 -14.63
N VAL A 292 -25.31 4.40 -15.78
CA VAL A 292 -25.60 3.19 -16.55
C VAL A 292 -24.64 3.16 -17.74
N VAL A 293 -23.69 2.23 -17.71
CA VAL A 293 -22.41 2.34 -18.43
C VAL A 293 -22.59 2.39 -19.96
N ASP A 294 -23.48 1.57 -20.50
CA ASP A 294 -23.69 1.42 -21.95
C ASP A 294 -24.66 2.45 -22.54
N GLN A 295 -25.33 3.25 -21.71
CA GLN A 295 -26.42 4.15 -22.12
C GLN A 295 -26.04 5.62 -22.00
N GLY A 296 -24.79 5.98 -22.30
CA GLY A 296 -24.30 7.36 -22.18
C GLY A 296 -25.04 8.39 -23.05
N ASN A 297 -25.59 7.96 -24.18
CA ASN A 297 -26.39 8.82 -25.08
C ASN A 297 -27.87 8.93 -24.68
N ARG A 298 -28.31 8.21 -23.64
CA ARG A 298 -29.71 8.22 -23.20
C ARG A 298 -29.95 9.41 -22.26
N GLU A 299 -30.98 10.19 -22.58
CA GLU A 299 -31.38 11.34 -21.77
C GLU A 299 -31.61 10.97 -20.30
N GLY A 300 -31.16 11.82 -19.38
CA GLY A 300 -31.23 11.60 -17.94
C GLY A 300 -30.03 10.89 -17.33
N ASN A 301 -29.24 10.15 -18.13
CA ASN A 301 -27.98 9.58 -17.65
C ASN A 301 -26.94 10.66 -17.34
N TYR A 302 -25.95 10.34 -16.52
CA TYR A 302 -24.93 11.28 -16.10
C TYR A 302 -23.60 10.60 -15.77
N ILE A 303 -22.51 11.35 -15.88
CA ILE A 303 -21.17 10.93 -15.46
C ILE A 303 -21.15 10.77 -13.94
N GLU A 304 -20.83 9.56 -13.47
CA GLU A 304 -20.95 9.14 -12.08
C GLU A 304 -19.56 9.03 -11.44
N ALA A 305 -19.39 9.66 -10.28
CA ALA A 305 -18.09 9.83 -9.65
C ALA A 305 -17.54 8.55 -9.02
N SER A 306 -18.39 7.72 -8.39
CA SER A 306 -17.92 6.52 -7.71
C SER A 306 -17.40 5.47 -8.70
N SER A 307 -18.17 5.12 -9.73
CA SER A 307 -17.78 4.15 -10.76
C SER A 307 -16.49 4.58 -11.44
N SER A 308 -16.40 5.85 -11.86
CA SER A 308 -15.22 6.40 -12.51
C SER A 308 -13.98 6.33 -11.61
N SER A 309 -14.13 6.61 -10.31
CA SER A 309 -13.04 6.50 -9.34
C SER A 309 -12.61 5.05 -9.12
N MET A 310 -13.58 4.12 -9.03
CA MET A 310 -13.32 2.69 -8.84
C MET A 310 -12.62 2.05 -10.04
N TYR A 311 -13.05 2.36 -11.26
CA TYR A 311 -12.41 1.85 -12.48
C TYR A 311 -10.98 2.35 -12.60
N ALA A 312 -10.78 3.67 -12.40
CA ALA A 312 -9.46 4.25 -12.45
C ALA A 312 -8.56 3.70 -11.34
N TYR A 313 -9.08 3.46 -10.12
CA TYR A 313 -8.30 2.82 -9.05
C TYR A 313 -7.86 1.42 -9.46
N ALA A 314 -8.79 0.60 -9.97
CA ALA A 314 -8.48 -0.74 -10.43
C ALA A 314 -7.45 -0.72 -11.58
N PHE A 315 -7.57 0.22 -12.52
CA PHE A 315 -6.59 0.40 -13.59
C PHE A 315 -5.20 0.77 -13.08
N ALA A 316 -5.11 1.75 -12.18
CA ALA A 316 -3.84 2.18 -11.59
C ALA A 316 -3.17 1.03 -10.84
N LYS A 317 -3.92 0.35 -9.95
CA LYS A 317 -3.38 -0.75 -9.13
C LYS A 317 -2.96 -1.94 -9.99
N SER A 318 -3.79 -2.31 -10.96
CA SER A 318 -3.49 -3.44 -11.84
C SER A 318 -2.28 -3.19 -12.73
N ALA A 319 -2.09 -1.95 -13.21
CA ALA A 319 -0.89 -1.57 -13.95
C ALA A 319 0.35 -1.57 -13.05
N ASN A 320 0.26 -1.03 -11.83
CA ASN A 320 1.34 -1.07 -10.83
C ASN A 320 1.75 -2.50 -10.45
N LYS A 321 0.79 -3.44 -10.45
CA LYS A 321 1.00 -4.86 -10.14
C LYS A 321 1.37 -5.71 -11.37
N GLY A 322 1.42 -5.11 -12.57
CA GLY A 322 1.73 -5.80 -13.81
C GLY A 322 0.62 -6.72 -14.35
N TYR A 323 -0.61 -6.60 -13.84
CA TYR A 323 -1.77 -7.36 -14.35
C TYR A 323 -2.36 -6.73 -15.62
N LEU A 324 -2.19 -5.42 -15.78
CA LEU A 324 -2.55 -4.66 -16.98
C LEU A 324 -1.32 -3.98 -17.59
N ASP A 325 -1.39 -3.67 -18.88
CA ASP A 325 -0.38 -2.86 -19.56
C ASP A 325 -0.23 -1.47 -18.90
N LYS A 326 1.00 -0.92 -18.91
CA LYS A 326 1.31 0.38 -18.30
C LYS A 326 0.43 1.53 -18.85
N LYS A 327 -0.17 1.42 -20.05
CA LYS A 327 -1.15 2.39 -20.58
C LYS A 327 -2.32 2.63 -19.64
N PHE A 328 -2.77 1.60 -18.89
CA PHE A 328 -3.91 1.71 -17.99
C PHE A 328 -3.63 2.65 -16.82
N TYR A 329 -2.38 2.73 -16.36
CA TYR A 329 -1.99 3.70 -15.37
C TYR A 329 -2.14 5.14 -15.89
N ASN A 330 -1.72 5.41 -17.13
CA ASN A 330 -1.90 6.74 -17.74
C ASN A 330 -3.38 7.09 -17.88
N ILE A 331 -4.21 6.12 -18.30
CA ILE A 331 -5.67 6.29 -18.37
C ILE A 331 -6.26 6.58 -16.98
N ALA A 332 -5.78 5.91 -15.93
CA ALA A 332 -6.20 6.17 -14.56
C ALA A 332 -5.82 7.58 -14.10
N ARG A 333 -4.59 8.02 -14.40
CA ARG A 333 -4.11 9.38 -14.09
C ARG A 333 -4.92 10.45 -14.82
N GLU A 334 -5.21 10.25 -16.10
CA GLU A 334 -6.09 11.13 -16.87
C GLU A 334 -7.51 11.16 -16.29
N SER A 335 -8.05 9.99 -15.91
CA SER A 335 -9.38 9.89 -15.29
C SER A 335 -9.43 10.61 -13.95
N PHE A 336 -8.38 10.51 -13.12
CA PHE A 336 -8.26 11.27 -11.87
C PHE A 336 -8.31 12.78 -12.12
N ASN A 337 -7.55 13.27 -13.10
CA ASN A 337 -7.56 14.69 -13.50
C ASN A 337 -8.94 15.11 -14.04
N ASN A 338 -9.63 14.24 -14.77
CA ASN A 338 -10.97 14.50 -15.26
C ASN A 338 -12.01 14.52 -14.14
N ILE A 339 -11.89 13.67 -13.11
CA ILE A 339 -12.73 13.73 -11.91
C ILE A 339 -12.55 15.08 -11.21
N LEU A 340 -11.30 15.51 -10.99
CA LEU A 340 -10.98 16.83 -10.42
C LEU A 340 -11.58 17.98 -11.25
N LYS A 341 -11.51 17.88 -12.58
CA LYS A 341 -12.00 18.93 -13.48
C LYS A 341 -13.52 19.00 -13.57
N HIS A 342 -14.19 17.85 -13.59
CA HIS A 342 -15.60 17.76 -13.98
C HIS A 342 -16.55 17.49 -12.81
N LEU A 343 -16.07 16.85 -11.74
CA LEU A 343 -16.91 16.35 -10.65
C LEU A 343 -16.56 16.97 -9.29
N VAL A 344 -15.52 17.79 -9.23
CA VAL A 344 -15.08 18.44 -8.00
C VAL A 344 -15.40 19.93 -8.03
N THR A 345 -15.90 20.42 -6.90
CA THR A 345 -16.09 21.85 -6.64
C THR A 345 -15.38 22.25 -5.36
N TYR A 346 -15.12 23.55 -5.22
CA TYR A 346 -14.51 24.14 -4.04
C TYR A 346 -15.41 25.23 -3.45
N ASP A 347 -15.42 25.37 -2.12
CA ASP A 347 -16.01 26.54 -1.47
C ASP A 347 -14.99 27.70 -1.36
N ASP A 348 -15.43 28.82 -0.77
CA ASP A 348 -14.60 30.01 -0.57
C ASP A 348 -13.40 29.79 0.38
N GLU A 349 -13.47 28.74 1.21
CA GLU A 349 -12.39 28.31 2.12
C GLU A 349 -11.49 27.24 1.48
N ASN A 350 -11.67 26.98 0.18
CA ASN A 350 -11.00 25.92 -0.60
C ASN A 350 -11.23 24.50 -0.07
N HIS A 351 -12.34 24.25 0.65
CA HIS A 351 -12.76 22.88 0.95
C HIS A 351 -13.21 22.18 -0.32
N PHE A 352 -12.87 20.91 -0.39
CA PHE A 352 -13.11 20.07 -1.54
C PHE A 352 -14.44 19.33 -1.42
N TYR A 353 -15.19 19.28 -2.52
CA TYR A 353 -16.47 18.56 -2.63
C TYR A 353 -16.52 17.69 -3.89
N LEU A 354 -16.66 16.39 -3.71
CA LEU A 354 -16.91 15.42 -4.78
C LEU A 354 -18.42 15.32 -5.04
N ASN A 355 -18.83 15.66 -6.26
CA ASN A 355 -20.23 15.69 -6.69
C ASN A 355 -20.58 14.47 -7.53
N ASN A 356 -21.87 14.33 -7.89
CA ASN A 356 -22.39 13.28 -8.77
C ASN A 356 -22.07 11.85 -8.31
N VAL A 357 -22.07 11.62 -6.99
CA VAL A 357 -22.04 10.26 -6.44
C VAL A 357 -23.49 9.81 -6.21
N VAL A 358 -23.91 8.70 -6.83
CA VAL A 358 -25.25 8.16 -6.54
C VAL A 358 -25.29 7.58 -5.12
N SER A 359 -26.30 7.91 -4.30
CA SER A 359 -26.28 7.58 -2.87
C SER A 359 -26.54 6.11 -2.58
N VAL A 360 -27.32 5.44 -3.43
CA VAL A 360 -27.67 4.02 -3.30
C VAL A 360 -28.05 3.44 -4.66
N GLY A 361 -27.97 2.12 -4.77
CA GLY A 361 -28.50 1.32 -5.86
C GLY A 361 -28.71 -0.09 -5.33
N GLY A 362 -29.67 -0.82 -5.88
CA GLY A 362 -30.09 -2.12 -5.36
C GLY A 362 -31.18 -2.75 -6.20
N LEU A 363 -31.57 -3.98 -5.89
CA LEU A 363 -32.60 -4.72 -6.61
C LEU A 363 -33.66 -5.26 -5.64
N GLY A 364 -34.91 -5.37 -6.09
CA GLY A 364 -36.04 -5.93 -5.35
C GLY A 364 -36.29 -5.25 -4.00
N GLY A 365 -36.59 -6.05 -2.98
CA GLY A 365 -36.96 -5.58 -1.64
C GLY A 365 -38.41 -5.07 -1.58
N GLU A 366 -38.81 -4.47 -0.44
CA GLU A 366 -40.19 -4.00 -0.23
C GLU A 366 -40.66 -2.93 -1.23
N GLN A 367 -39.71 -2.22 -1.84
CA GLN A 367 -39.96 -1.18 -2.84
C GLN A 367 -40.04 -1.74 -4.28
N ASP A 368 -39.86 -3.05 -4.46
CA ASP A 368 -39.85 -3.75 -5.75
C ASP A 368 -38.99 -3.06 -6.81
N ARG A 369 -37.74 -2.75 -6.42
CA ARG A 369 -36.79 -2.02 -7.28
C ARG A 369 -36.45 -2.89 -8.49
N ASP A 370 -36.91 -2.47 -9.66
CA ASP A 370 -36.91 -3.27 -10.88
C ASP A 370 -35.54 -3.34 -11.60
N GLY A 371 -34.55 -2.55 -11.17
CA GLY A 371 -33.23 -2.50 -11.78
C GLY A 371 -33.20 -1.87 -13.18
N SER A 372 -34.28 -1.22 -13.61
CA SER A 372 -34.37 -0.51 -14.89
C SER A 372 -33.43 0.69 -14.94
N PHE A 373 -33.21 1.21 -16.15
CA PHE A 373 -32.51 2.49 -16.33
C PHE A 373 -33.21 3.59 -15.52
N GLU A 374 -34.53 3.69 -15.63
CA GLU A 374 -35.37 4.67 -14.94
C GLU A 374 -35.16 4.62 -13.42
N TYR A 375 -35.14 3.41 -12.85
CA TYR A 375 -34.86 3.22 -11.44
C TYR A 375 -33.48 3.76 -11.05
N TYR A 376 -32.40 3.38 -11.76
CA TYR A 376 -31.06 3.89 -11.41
C TYR A 376 -30.96 5.41 -11.56
N ILE A 377 -31.56 5.99 -12.60
CA ILE A 377 -31.57 7.45 -12.79
C ILE A 377 -32.37 8.14 -11.68
N SER A 378 -33.40 7.49 -11.13
CA SER A 378 -34.23 8.05 -10.05
C SER A 378 -33.50 8.15 -8.70
N GLU A 379 -32.43 7.37 -8.50
CA GLU A 379 -31.71 7.35 -7.22
C GLU A 379 -31.01 8.69 -6.95
N PRO A 380 -31.02 9.18 -5.69
CA PRO A 380 -30.49 10.49 -5.39
C PRO A 380 -28.98 10.55 -5.54
N LYS A 381 -28.46 11.75 -5.77
CA LYS A 381 -27.03 12.04 -5.73
C LYS A 381 -26.69 12.67 -4.39
N ARG A 382 -25.51 12.35 -3.85
CA ARG A 382 -25.00 12.90 -2.60
C ARG A 382 -23.58 13.43 -2.81
N VAL A 383 -23.34 14.63 -2.31
CA VAL A 383 -22.00 15.24 -2.29
C VAL A 383 -21.17 14.61 -1.18
N ASN A 384 -19.90 14.31 -1.45
CA ASN A 384 -18.99 13.63 -0.52
C ASN A 384 -19.54 12.31 0.03
N ASP A 385 -20.38 11.59 -0.74
CA ASP A 385 -20.79 10.25 -0.36
C ASP A 385 -19.56 9.35 -0.24
N PHE A 386 -19.48 8.58 0.84
CA PHE A 386 -18.32 7.76 1.16
C PHE A 386 -18.03 6.73 0.05
N LYS A 387 -19.07 6.25 -0.64
CA LYS A 387 -18.97 5.27 -1.73
C LYS A 387 -18.30 5.84 -2.98
N GLY A 388 -18.18 7.17 -3.10
CA GLY A 388 -17.37 7.83 -4.12
C GLY A 388 -16.07 8.39 -3.56
N TYR A 389 -16.10 8.97 -2.36
CA TYR A 389 -14.94 9.61 -1.74
C TYR A 389 -13.85 8.60 -1.38
N GLY A 390 -14.22 7.43 -0.85
CA GLY A 390 -13.27 6.34 -0.53
C GLY A 390 -12.47 5.87 -1.75
N PRO A 391 -13.12 5.44 -2.85
CA PRO A 391 -12.42 5.04 -4.07
C PRO A 391 -11.58 6.17 -4.67
N PHE A 392 -12.02 7.43 -4.55
CA PHE A 392 -11.25 8.57 -5.03
C PHE A 392 -9.95 8.79 -4.23
N MET A 393 -9.99 8.60 -2.91
CA MET A 393 -8.77 8.58 -2.07
C MET A 393 -7.85 7.42 -2.44
N LEU A 394 -8.41 6.22 -2.58
CA LEU A 394 -7.64 5.02 -2.97
C LEU A 394 -6.96 5.21 -4.33
N LEU A 395 -7.65 5.79 -5.31
CA LEU A 395 -7.07 6.15 -6.60
C LEU A 395 -5.88 7.11 -6.46
N ALA A 396 -6.02 8.18 -5.68
CA ALA A 396 -4.92 9.13 -5.47
C ALA A 396 -3.69 8.44 -4.83
N ILE A 397 -3.92 7.63 -3.79
CA ILE A 397 -2.86 6.84 -3.12
C ILE A 397 -2.16 5.94 -4.13
N GLU A 398 -2.92 5.25 -4.98
CA GLU A 398 -2.35 4.31 -5.94
C GLU A 398 -1.60 5.01 -7.09
N LEU A 399 -2.07 6.18 -7.53
CA LEU A 399 -1.35 6.98 -8.52
C LEU A 399 0.00 7.47 -7.99
N GLU A 400 0.07 7.83 -6.72
CA GLU A 400 1.32 8.27 -6.08
C GLU A 400 2.36 7.14 -5.92
N LYS A 401 1.99 5.87 -6.15
CA LYS A 401 2.93 4.74 -6.09
C LYS A 401 3.81 4.58 -7.33
N ASN A 402 3.45 5.07 -8.53
CA ASN A 402 4.10 4.69 -9.81
C ASN A 402 5.30 5.57 -10.24
N GLU A 403 6.03 6.13 -9.28
CA GLU A 403 7.40 6.61 -9.52
C GLU A 403 8.35 5.76 -8.66
N LYS A 404 8.29 4.44 -8.89
CA LYS A 404 9.03 3.45 -8.12
C LYS A 404 10.49 3.45 -8.51
N SER A 405 11.34 3.80 -7.56
CA SER A 405 12.80 3.90 -7.75
C SER A 405 13.49 2.56 -8.00
N GLY A 406 12.83 1.47 -7.62
CA GLY A 406 13.34 0.11 -7.71
C GLY A 406 12.78 -0.72 -8.87
N ASP A 407 12.00 -0.14 -9.79
CA ASP A 407 11.39 -0.89 -10.91
C ASP A 407 12.46 -1.71 -11.68
N GLY A 408 12.32 -3.03 -11.68
CA GLY A 408 13.23 -3.96 -12.34
C GLY A 408 14.53 -4.29 -11.57
N LYS A 409 14.69 -3.77 -10.35
CA LYS A 409 15.84 -4.03 -9.49
C LYS A 409 15.58 -5.16 -8.50
N LYS A 410 16.64 -5.79 -8.03
CA LYS A 410 16.61 -6.89 -7.05
C LYS A 410 17.48 -6.58 -5.84
N VAL A 411 16.88 -6.71 -4.66
CA VAL A 411 17.56 -6.58 -3.36
C VAL A 411 17.68 -7.95 -2.71
N GLY A 412 18.91 -8.45 -2.61
CA GLY A 412 19.25 -9.70 -1.94
C GLY A 412 19.59 -9.45 -0.47
N LEU A 413 19.07 -10.28 0.42
CA LEU A 413 19.45 -10.31 1.84
C LEU A 413 20.26 -11.56 2.15
N ASP A 414 21.32 -11.38 2.91
CA ASP A 414 22.14 -12.47 3.38
C ASP A 414 21.40 -13.34 4.41
N TYR A 415 21.26 -14.63 4.12
CA TYR A 415 20.80 -15.68 5.02
C TYR A 415 21.91 -16.71 5.31
N TYR A 416 23.14 -16.42 4.90
CA TYR A 416 24.26 -17.33 5.02
C TYR A 416 25.15 -16.98 6.22
N PHE A 417 25.57 -15.71 6.35
CA PHE A 417 26.36 -15.23 7.47
C PHE A 417 25.50 -14.90 8.70
N ASN A 418 24.31 -14.33 8.50
CA ASN A 418 23.25 -14.33 9.51
C ASN A 418 22.32 -15.54 9.30
N ASN A 419 22.40 -16.52 10.20
CA ASN A 419 21.72 -17.80 10.02
C ASN A 419 21.23 -18.36 11.35
N GLU A 420 20.45 -17.56 12.08
CA GLU A 420 19.87 -17.94 13.36
C GLU A 420 18.60 -18.79 13.20
N TRP A 421 18.44 -19.79 14.07
CA TRP A 421 17.31 -20.73 14.05
C TRP A 421 16.60 -20.81 15.40
N LYS A 422 15.27 -20.73 15.36
CA LYS A 422 14.40 -20.94 16.52
C LYS A 422 13.22 -21.81 16.13
N ASP A 423 12.97 -22.85 16.92
CA ASP A 423 11.86 -23.79 16.71
C ASP A 423 11.79 -24.37 15.27
N GLY A 424 12.96 -24.63 14.67
CA GLY A 424 13.08 -25.20 13.32
C GLY A 424 12.82 -24.21 12.17
N LYS A 425 12.71 -22.91 12.46
CA LYS A 425 12.58 -21.84 11.47
C LYS A 425 13.72 -20.84 11.59
N ARG A 426 14.18 -20.30 10.46
CA ARG A 426 15.08 -19.15 10.45
C ARG A 426 14.32 -17.93 10.98
N PHE A 427 14.96 -17.13 11.83
CA PHE A 427 14.39 -15.92 12.44
C PHE A 427 15.51 -14.88 12.59
N HIS A 428 15.12 -13.65 13.00
CA HIS A 428 16.02 -12.52 13.22
C HIS A 428 16.57 -11.94 11.90
N TYR A 429 16.20 -10.69 11.63
CA TYR A 429 16.57 -9.93 10.43
C TYR A 429 16.27 -10.61 9.08
N VAL A 430 15.25 -11.49 9.02
CA VAL A 430 14.80 -12.13 7.77
C VAL A 430 13.51 -11.52 7.24
N TRP A 431 13.31 -11.58 5.91
CA TRP A 431 12.13 -11.06 5.22
C TRP A 431 10.82 -11.68 5.69
N GLU A 432 10.83 -12.97 6.04
CA GLU A 432 9.62 -13.69 6.44
C GLU A 432 9.25 -13.51 7.93
N ASP A 433 10.16 -12.95 8.73
CA ASP A 433 9.93 -12.72 10.15
C ASP A 433 9.10 -11.45 10.34
N THR A 434 7.83 -11.64 10.72
CA THR A 434 6.87 -10.56 11.01
C THR A 434 6.81 -10.18 12.49
N THR A 435 7.70 -10.75 13.31
CA THR A 435 7.87 -10.36 14.71
C THR A 435 8.84 -9.19 14.83
N TYR A 436 9.03 -8.66 16.04
CA TYR A 436 9.90 -7.51 16.26
C TYR A 436 11.35 -7.70 15.81
N SER A 437 11.86 -8.93 15.81
CA SER A 437 13.23 -9.23 15.37
C SER A 437 13.41 -9.21 13.84
N GLY A 438 12.34 -9.20 13.06
CA GLY A 438 12.41 -9.43 11.62
C GLY A 438 12.60 -8.20 10.75
N PHE A 439 12.77 -8.45 9.45
CA PHE A 439 12.92 -7.44 8.39
C PHE A 439 11.71 -7.39 7.44
N SER A 440 10.59 -8.01 7.79
CA SER A 440 9.40 -8.02 6.91
C SER A 440 8.94 -6.63 6.50
N ASP A 441 8.96 -5.66 7.42
CA ASP A 441 8.51 -4.29 7.12
C ASP A 441 9.50 -3.56 6.22
N LEU A 442 10.80 -3.81 6.38
CA LEU A 442 11.81 -3.29 5.47
C LEU A 442 11.64 -3.88 4.06
N GLY A 443 11.40 -5.20 3.99
CA GLY A 443 11.09 -5.88 2.73
C GLY A 443 9.85 -5.29 2.06
N GLU A 444 8.77 -5.05 2.82
CA GLU A 444 7.57 -4.36 2.34
C GLU A 444 7.90 -2.95 1.78
N ILE A 445 8.73 -2.15 2.47
CA ILE A 445 9.16 -0.82 1.99
C ILE A 445 9.90 -0.92 0.65
N ILE A 446 10.83 -1.87 0.52
CA ILE A 446 11.62 -2.07 -0.71
C ILE A 446 10.71 -2.48 -1.89
N GLN A 447 9.76 -3.38 -1.65
CA GLN A 447 8.77 -3.80 -2.63
C GLN A 447 7.80 -2.66 -3.01
N GLU A 448 7.43 -1.83 -2.04
CA GLU A 448 6.67 -0.60 -2.29
C GLU A 448 7.43 0.36 -3.20
N LEU A 449 8.75 0.46 -3.03
CA LEU A 449 9.65 1.22 -3.91
C LEU A 449 9.91 0.54 -5.27
N GLY A 450 9.44 -0.70 -5.47
CA GLY A 450 9.36 -1.38 -6.78
C GLY A 450 10.40 -2.45 -7.03
N ALA A 451 11.33 -2.65 -6.11
CA ALA A 451 12.34 -3.69 -6.23
C ALA A 451 11.79 -5.03 -5.75
N GLU A 452 12.25 -6.13 -6.36
CA GLU A 452 12.03 -7.48 -5.84
C GLU A 452 12.97 -7.73 -4.66
N THR A 453 12.47 -8.36 -3.60
CA THR A 453 13.29 -8.82 -2.47
C THR A 453 13.52 -10.32 -2.55
N THR A 454 14.76 -10.76 -2.39
CA THR A 454 15.11 -12.19 -2.32
C THR A 454 16.17 -12.41 -1.25
N SER A 455 16.48 -13.67 -0.95
CA SER A 455 17.54 -14.03 -0.01
C SER A 455 18.63 -14.88 -0.67
N LEU A 456 19.85 -14.80 -0.15
CA LEU A 456 20.96 -15.69 -0.50
C LEU A 456 21.27 -16.63 0.66
N THR A 457 21.07 -17.94 0.47
CA THR A 457 21.20 -18.97 1.53
C THR A 457 22.53 -19.74 1.49
N SER A 458 23.43 -19.37 0.58
CA SER A 458 24.74 -20.00 0.38
C SER A 458 25.83 -18.93 0.38
N ALA A 459 27.09 -19.34 0.56
CA ALA A 459 28.23 -18.44 0.43
C ALA A 459 28.15 -17.60 -0.86
N PRO A 460 28.40 -16.28 -0.79
CA PRO A 460 28.45 -15.41 -1.95
C PRO A 460 29.50 -15.85 -2.95
N THR A 461 29.13 -15.83 -4.22
CA THR A 461 30.00 -16.04 -5.37
C THR A 461 29.67 -14.96 -6.40
N GLU A 462 30.60 -14.67 -7.30
CA GLU A 462 30.36 -13.71 -8.38
C GLU A 462 29.06 -14.01 -9.15
N GLU A 463 28.80 -15.30 -9.42
CA GLU A 463 27.60 -15.75 -10.14
C GLU A 463 26.32 -15.64 -9.30
N SER A 464 26.39 -15.85 -7.98
CA SER A 464 25.21 -15.69 -7.13
C SER A 464 24.84 -14.22 -6.94
N LEU A 465 25.84 -13.32 -6.89
CA LEU A 465 25.67 -11.89 -6.69
C LEU A 465 25.18 -11.14 -7.93
N LYS A 466 25.49 -11.60 -9.16
CA LYS A 466 24.98 -11.03 -10.44
C LYS A 466 23.46 -10.92 -10.53
N LYS A 467 22.72 -11.60 -9.64
CA LYS A 467 21.26 -11.56 -9.56
C LYS A 467 20.73 -10.33 -8.83
N TYR A 468 21.59 -9.58 -8.16
CA TYR A 468 21.22 -8.47 -7.28
C TYR A 468 21.81 -7.16 -7.76
N ASP A 469 21.04 -6.10 -7.62
CA ASP A 469 21.51 -4.72 -7.71
C ASP A 469 22.02 -4.24 -6.35
N ILE A 470 21.36 -4.70 -5.27
CA ILE A 470 21.73 -4.41 -3.88
C ILE A 470 21.85 -5.73 -3.12
N TYR A 471 22.94 -5.93 -2.38
CA TYR A 471 23.12 -7.07 -1.48
C TYR A 471 23.34 -6.56 -0.05
N ILE A 472 22.49 -7.02 0.87
CA ILE A 472 22.52 -6.62 2.28
C ILE A 472 23.16 -7.74 3.09
N ILE A 473 24.26 -7.44 3.78
CA ILE A 473 24.79 -8.28 4.86
C ILE A 473 24.35 -7.63 6.18
N VAL A 474 23.59 -8.37 6.97
CA VAL A 474 23.11 -7.95 8.28
C VAL A 474 23.68 -8.87 9.34
N ASP A 475 24.09 -8.31 10.47
CA ASP A 475 24.45 -9.00 11.71
C ASP A 475 25.07 -10.42 11.57
N PRO A 476 26.26 -10.58 10.96
CA PRO A 476 26.92 -11.89 10.90
C PRO A 476 27.05 -12.57 12.26
N ASP A 477 26.66 -13.85 12.32
CA ASP A 477 26.52 -14.59 13.58
C ASP A 477 27.86 -14.77 14.31
N THR A 478 27.79 -14.72 15.65
CA THR A 478 28.86 -15.18 16.52
C THR A 478 28.54 -16.58 17.08
N PRO A 479 29.50 -17.26 17.74
CA PRO A 479 29.20 -18.49 18.48
C PRO A 479 28.18 -18.35 19.61
N LYS A 480 27.77 -17.13 19.97
CA LYS A 480 26.69 -16.86 20.94
C LYS A 480 25.31 -17.14 20.34
N GLU A 481 25.10 -16.81 19.07
CA GLU A 481 23.84 -17.04 18.37
C GLU A 481 23.80 -18.42 17.70
N THR A 482 24.87 -18.78 16.98
CA THR A 482 24.94 -19.98 16.14
C THR A 482 26.17 -20.82 16.50
N GLU A 483 25.99 -22.10 16.86
CA GLU A 483 27.09 -22.97 17.34
C GLU A 483 28.28 -23.03 16.36
N LYS A 484 28.00 -22.96 15.06
CA LYS A 484 28.99 -22.96 13.97
C LYS A 484 28.65 -21.86 12.96
N PRO A 485 29.06 -20.61 13.23
CA PRO A 485 28.79 -19.50 12.32
C PRO A 485 29.48 -19.73 10.98
N ASN A 486 28.85 -19.27 9.90
CA ASN A 486 29.51 -19.14 8.62
C ASN A 486 30.25 -17.80 8.61
N TYR A 487 31.58 -17.83 8.65
CA TYR A 487 32.36 -16.60 8.57
C TYR A 487 32.47 -16.12 7.13
N ILE A 488 32.56 -14.80 6.96
CA ILE A 488 32.94 -14.21 5.68
C ILE A 488 34.39 -14.63 5.41
N ASP A 489 34.63 -15.57 4.50
CA ASP A 489 35.97 -16.07 4.18
C ASP A 489 36.63 -15.23 3.07
N ASN A 490 37.83 -15.64 2.61
CA ASN A 490 38.55 -14.89 1.59
C ASN A 490 37.85 -14.96 0.24
N GLU A 491 37.33 -16.12 -0.11
CA GLU A 491 36.62 -16.39 -1.35
C GLU A 491 35.35 -15.53 -1.45
N ALA A 492 34.56 -15.44 -0.38
CA ALA A 492 33.40 -14.56 -0.33
C ALA A 492 33.81 -13.07 -0.40
N ARG A 493 34.91 -12.67 0.27
CA ARG A 493 35.42 -11.30 0.20
C ARG A 493 35.80 -10.89 -1.22
N GLU A 494 36.53 -11.74 -1.92
CA GLU A 494 36.95 -11.49 -3.32
C GLU A 494 35.72 -11.41 -4.23
N ALA A 495 34.78 -12.34 -4.11
CA ALA A 495 33.54 -12.31 -4.89
C ALA A 495 32.70 -11.05 -4.67
N ILE A 496 32.60 -10.58 -3.43
CA ILE A 496 31.88 -9.34 -3.10
C ILE A 496 32.62 -8.12 -3.64
N GLU A 497 33.95 -8.06 -3.47
CA GLU A 497 34.77 -6.95 -3.97
C GLU A 497 34.67 -6.81 -5.50
N ASP A 498 34.79 -7.92 -6.23
CA ASP A 498 34.67 -7.95 -7.68
C ASP A 498 33.27 -7.50 -8.13
N TRP A 499 32.21 -8.03 -7.49
CA TRP A 499 30.84 -7.65 -7.80
C TRP A 499 30.54 -6.17 -7.51
N VAL A 500 31.03 -5.61 -6.40
CA VAL A 500 30.90 -4.17 -6.11
C VAL A 500 31.67 -3.36 -7.15
N SER A 501 32.89 -3.78 -7.52
CA SER A 501 33.67 -3.10 -8.56
C SER A 501 32.91 -3.01 -9.89
N ASP A 502 32.11 -4.03 -10.21
CA ASP A 502 31.29 -4.14 -11.43
C ASP A 502 29.91 -3.44 -11.33
N GLY A 503 29.68 -2.62 -10.29
CA GLY A 503 28.45 -1.83 -10.14
C GLY A 503 27.47 -2.36 -9.09
N GLY A 504 27.82 -3.39 -8.33
CA GLY A 504 27.03 -3.84 -7.19
C GLY A 504 26.94 -2.80 -6.06
N ILE A 505 25.81 -2.78 -5.35
CA ILE A 505 25.65 -1.97 -4.14
C ILE A 505 25.63 -2.88 -2.91
N LEU A 506 26.70 -2.87 -2.12
CA LEU A 506 26.78 -3.59 -0.85
C LEU A 506 26.22 -2.71 0.28
N ALA A 507 25.32 -3.26 1.10
CA ALA A 507 24.83 -2.62 2.32
C ALA A 507 25.22 -3.46 3.54
N LEU A 508 25.98 -2.87 4.47
CA LEU A 508 26.48 -3.53 5.68
C LEU A 508 25.77 -3.00 6.91
N PHE A 509 24.97 -3.85 7.54
CA PHE A 509 24.13 -3.54 8.70
C PHE A 509 24.67 -4.32 9.90
N ALA A 510 25.65 -3.76 10.60
CA ALA A 510 26.36 -4.47 11.66
C ALA A 510 25.81 -4.08 13.03
N ASN A 511 25.43 -5.05 13.86
CA ASN A 511 25.04 -4.78 15.24
C ASN A 511 26.29 -4.43 16.09
N ASP A 512 26.14 -4.15 17.38
CA ASP A 512 27.31 -3.89 18.23
C ASP A 512 28.22 -5.11 18.40
N SER A 513 29.45 -4.86 18.88
CA SER A 513 30.50 -5.87 19.07
C SER A 513 30.14 -7.05 20.00
N SER A 514 29.03 -7.01 20.77
CA SER A 514 28.55 -8.19 21.52
C SER A 514 27.62 -9.12 20.76
N ASN A 515 27.08 -8.67 19.63
CA ASN A 515 26.04 -9.38 18.89
C ASN A 515 26.45 -9.68 17.44
N CYS A 516 27.47 -8.97 16.92
CA CYS A 516 27.93 -9.12 15.54
C CYS A 516 29.38 -9.62 15.45
N GLU A 517 29.66 -10.49 14.49
CA GLU A 517 31.01 -10.97 14.18
C GLU A 517 31.84 -9.92 13.44
N PHE A 518 32.58 -9.10 14.18
CA PHE A 518 33.34 -7.99 13.62
C PHE A 518 34.66 -8.38 12.95
N THR A 519 35.25 -9.53 13.27
CA THR A 519 36.61 -9.85 12.79
C THR A 519 36.62 -10.01 11.28
N ASN A 520 35.78 -10.89 10.73
CA ASN A 520 35.76 -11.14 9.29
C ASN A 520 34.96 -10.06 8.55
N LEU A 521 33.98 -9.44 9.20
CA LEU A 521 33.27 -8.28 8.66
C LEU A 521 34.20 -7.09 8.45
N ASN A 522 35.11 -6.80 9.40
CA ASN A 522 36.12 -5.76 9.21
C ASN A 522 37.09 -6.14 8.10
N LEU A 523 37.55 -7.39 8.00
CA LEU A 523 38.39 -7.82 6.86
C LEU A 523 37.73 -7.63 5.48
N LEU A 524 36.40 -7.64 5.40
CA LEU A 524 35.65 -7.26 4.19
C LEU A 524 35.58 -5.73 4.04
N SER A 525 35.05 -5.04 5.05
CA SER A 525 34.75 -3.60 4.97
C SER A 525 36.00 -2.73 4.83
N GLU A 526 37.15 -3.17 5.35
CA GLU A 526 38.44 -2.49 5.20
C GLU A 526 38.86 -2.35 3.73
N ARG A 527 38.45 -3.29 2.86
CA ARG A 527 38.70 -3.22 1.40
C ARG A 527 38.06 -2.00 0.76
N PHE A 528 37.00 -1.49 1.39
CA PHE A 528 36.25 -0.32 0.94
C PHE A 528 36.53 0.94 1.79
N GLY A 529 37.53 0.89 2.67
CA GLY A 529 37.93 2.04 3.49
C GLY A 529 37.07 2.27 4.74
N ILE A 530 36.37 1.23 5.21
CA ILE A 530 35.43 1.30 6.34
C ILE A 530 35.91 0.36 7.44
N TYR A 531 35.75 0.77 8.71
CA TYR A 531 36.00 -0.07 9.87
C TYR A 531 34.94 0.18 10.95
N PHE A 532 34.34 -0.89 11.45
CA PHE A 532 33.40 -0.88 12.57
C PHE A 532 34.17 -0.90 13.89
N ASN A 533 34.04 0.16 14.69
CA ASN A 533 34.67 0.25 16.00
C ASN A 533 33.94 -0.65 17.01
N GLU A 534 34.65 -1.21 17.99
CA GLU A 534 34.03 -2.06 19.03
C GLU A 534 33.28 -1.28 20.13
N ASP A 535 33.08 0.03 19.94
CA ASP A 535 32.35 0.86 20.89
C ASP A 535 30.85 0.55 20.87
N ARG A 536 30.17 0.96 21.95
CA ARG A 536 28.73 0.75 22.12
C ARG A 536 28.09 2.04 22.57
N ARG A 537 27.46 2.73 21.63
CA ARG A 537 26.81 4.00 21.88
C ARG A 537 25.30 3.82 21.90
N ASN A 538 24.59 4.78 22.51
CA ASN A 538 23.13 4.76 22.64
C ASN A 538 22.61 3.49 23.35
N MET A 539 23.19 3.15 24.51
CA MET A 539 22.74 2.04 25.37
C MET A 539 21.41 2.39 26.04
N VAL A 540 20.31 2.28 25.30
CA VAL A 540 18.97 2.71 25.74
C VAL A 540 18.48 1.83 26.89
N THR A 541 17.98 2.46 27.95
CA THR A 541 17.42 1.76 29.12
C THR A 541 15.90 1.94 29.20
N GLY A 542 15.17 0.83 29.32
CA GLY A 542 13.72 0.85 29.43
C GLY A 542 13.04 1.49 28.21
N LYS A 543 12.23 2.54 28.45
CA LYS A 543 11.54 3.33 27.41
C LYS A 543 12.14 4.72 27.21
N ASN A 544 13.40 4.93 27.61
CA ASN A 544 14.07 6.23 27.45
C ASN A 544 14.60 6.41 26.03
N PHE A 545 13.70 6.47 25.04
CA PHE A 545 14.04 6.47 23.62
C PHE A 545 14.91 7.66 23.19
N ASP A 546 14.88 8.76 23.94
CA ASP A 546 15.73 9.93 23.67
C ASP A 546 17.23 9.61 23.74
N MET A 547 17.62 8.53 24.45
CA MET A 547 19.00 8.04 24.46
C MET A 547 19.48 7.51 23.10
N GLY A 548 18.56 7.10 22.22
CA GLY A 548 18.87 6.63 20.87
C GLY A 548 18.65 7.68 19.78
N LYS A 549 18.37 8.92 20.16
CA LYS A 549 17.92 9.96 19.23
C LYS A 549 19.05 10.49 18.34
N ILE A 550 18.75 10.62 17.05
CA ILE A 550 19.52 11.42 16.09
C ILE A 550 18.57 12.38 15.39
N ASP A 551 18.79 13.70 15.51
CA ASP A 551 17.80 14.74 15.15
C ASP A 551 18.31 15.82 14.18
N LYS A 552 19.58 15.75 13.73
CA LYS A 552 20.17 16.68 12.75
C LYS A 552 19.81 16.31 11.30
N LEU A 553 18.54 16.00 11.02
CA LEU A 553 18.09 15.36 9.77
C LEU A 553 17.22 16.17 8.79
N PRO A 554 16.41 17.18 9.17
CA PRO A 554 15.43 17.76 8.23
C PRO A 554 16.00 18.29 6.91
N GLY A 555 17.23 18.82 6.94
CA GLY A 555 17.97 19.31 5.76
C GLY A 555 18.95 18.31 5.14
N HIS A 556 19.00 17.08 5.64
CA HIS A 556 19.95 16.05 5.22
C HIS A 556 19.67 15.59 3.78
N PRO A 557 20.69 15.36 2.93
CA PRO A 557 20.49 15.02 1.52
C PRO A 557 19.76 13.69 1.29
N VAL A 558 20.02 12.68 2.12
CA VAL A 558 19.31 11.38 2.13
C VAL A 558 18.02 11.47 2.97
N PHE A 559 18.14 11.74 4.27
CA PHE A 559 17.00 11.82 5.22
C PHE A 559 16.19 13.13 5.16
N ARG A 560 15.86 13.62 3.96
CA ARG A 560 15.13 14.88 3.77
C ARG A 560 13.79 14.87 4.50
N ASN A 561 13.50 15.97 5.20
CA ASN A 561 12.28 16.18 5.99
C ASN A 561 12.06 15.15 7.11
N VAL A 562 13.05 14.29 7.42
CA VAL A 562 13.00 13.42 8.60
C VAL A 562 13.34 14.28 9.81
N LYS A 563 12.49 14.29 10.83
CA LYS A 563 12.73 15.09 12.04
C LYS A 563 13.84 14.51 12.89
N GLN A 564 13.65 13.26 13.30
CA GLN A 564 14.63 12.51 14.06
C GLN A 564 14.40 11.02 13.86
N ILE A 565 15.44 10.25 14.15
CA ILE A 565 15.45 8.79 14.10
C ILE A 565 15.96 8.23 15.41
N TYR A 566 15.66 6.96 15.63
CA TYR A 566 16.07 6.20 16.79
C TYR A 566 17.04 5.10 16.39
N ILE A 567 18.30 5.18 16.83
CA ILE A 567 19.34 4.15 16.69
C ILE A 567 19.88 3.82 18.08
N LYS A 568 19.92 2.55 18.43
CA LYS A 568 20.43 2.08 19.73
C LYS A 568 21.60 1.12 19.53
N GLU A 569 22.41 0.95 20.58
CA GLU A 569 23.51 -0.03 20.58
C GLU A 569 24.38 0.06 19.32
N LEU A 570 24.74 1.28 18.91
CA LEU A 570 25.43 1.48 17.64
C LEU A 570 26.95 1.43 17.81
N SER A 571 27.61 0.82 16.83
CA SER A 571 29.05 0.89 16.57
C SER A 571 29.36 2.12 15.70
N THR A 572 30.35 2.93 16.10
CA THR A 572 30.80 4.05 15.26
C THR A 572 31.76 3.57 14.17
N LEU A 573 31.88 4.36 13.10
CA LEU A 573 32.70 4.00 11.95
C LEU A 573 33.98 4.83 11.87
N LYS A 574 35.08 4.18 11.50
CA LYS A 574 36.32 4.83 11.09
C LYS A 574 36.49 4.70 9.58
N LEU A 575 36.83 5.81 8.92
CA LEU A 575 36.85 5.92 7.46
C LEU A 575 38.24 6.29 6.93
N TRP A 576 38.58 5.79 5.74
CA TRP A 576 39.71 6.22 4.91
C TRP A 576 39.46 5.95 3.43
N GLY A 577 40.39 6.37 2.57
CA GLY A 577 40.26 6.18 1.12
C GLY A 577 39.09 6.96 0.55
N ASN A 578 38.19 6.27 -0.14
CA ASN A 578 37.00 6.86 -0.78
C ASN A 578 35.75 6.84 0.11
N ALA A 579 35.87 6.36 1.35
CA ALA A 579 34.74 6.31 2.27
C ALA A 579 34.42 7.71 2.82
N GLU A 580 33.18 8.15 2.63
CA GLU A 580 32.67 9.44 3.04
C GLU A 580 31.49 9.28 4.02
N PRO A 581 31.44 10.10 5.08
CA PRO A 581 30.34 10.03 6.02
C PRO A 581 29.02 10.44 5.37
N VAL A 582 27.99 9.60 5.55
CA VAL A 582 26.60 9.93 5.21
C VAL A 582 25.95 10.64 6.39
N LEU A 583 26.07 10.08 7.59
CA LEU A 583 25.49 10.64 8.81
C LEU A 583 26.52 10.66 9.93
N THR A 584 26.67 11.82 10.57
CA THR A 584 27.58 12.06 11.70
C THR A 584 26.86 12.80 12.81
N ASP A 585 27.34 12.60 14.04
CA ASP A 585 27.05 13.49 15.16
C ASP A 585 28.35 13.94 15.84
N ASP A 586 28.23 14.48 17.05
CA ASP A 586 29.38 15.04 17.78
C ASP A 586 30.33 13.94 18.29
N ASP A 587 29.88 12.68 18.30
CA ASP A 587 30.58 11.52 18.86
C ASP A 587 31.13 10.55 17.78
N GLY A 588 30.87 10.79 16.49
CA GLY A 588 31.49 10.03 15.40
C GLY A 588 30.67 9.90 14.11
N VAL A 589 31.14 9.00 13.24
CA VAL A 589 30.43 8.60 12.01
C VAL A 589 29.48 7.44 12.33
N ILE A 590 28.23 7.58 11.90
CA ILE A 590 27.14 6.64 12.15
C ILE A 590 26.84 5.83 10.88
N MET A 591 26.77 6.53 9.75
CA MET A 591 26.55 5.93 8.43
C MET A 591 27.59 6.46 7.47
N THR A 592 28.00 5.62 6.53
CA THR A 592 28.99 5.96 5.51
C THR A 592 28.59 5.41 4.16
N ILE A 593 29.16 5.99 3.11
CA ILE A 593 29.13 5.47 1.75
C ILE A 593 30.55 5.46 1.22
N SER A 594 30.94 4.44 0.47
CA SER A 594 32.24 4.38 -0.20
C SER A 594 32.01 4.02 -1.66
N LYS A 595 32.61 4.79 -2.58
CA LYS A 595 32.60 4.44 -4.00
C LYS A 595 33.77 3.49 -4.30
N PHE A 596 33.48 2.37 -4.94
CA PHE A 596 34.48 1.36 -5.28
C PHE A 596 34.19 0.80 -6.68
N GLY A 597 35.12 0.99 -7.62
CA GLY A 597 34.85 0.75 -9.03
C GLY A 597 33.64 1.55 -9.52
N ASP A 598 32.72 0.85 -10.18
CA ASP A 598 31.43 1.39 -10.64
C ASP A 598 30.31 1.25 -9.59
N GLY A 599 30.56 0.57 -8.47
CA GLY A 599 29.59 0.34 -7.40
C GLY A 599 29.85 1.13 -6.12
N TYR A 600 29.08 0.76 -5.09
CA TYR A 600 29.02 1.50 -3.83
C TYR A 600 28.88 0.57 -2.63
N VAL A 601 29.46 0.97 -1.50
CA VAL A 601 29.29 0.29 -0.20
C VAL A 601 28.71 1.26 0.82
N PHE A 602 27.47 1.00 1.24
CA PHE A 602 26.83 1.67 2.36
C PHE A 602 27.05 0.86 3.64
N ALA A 603 27.35 1.53 4.75
CA ALA A 603 27.50 0.85 6.04
C ALA A 603 26.91 1.67 7.19
N ILE A 604 26.36 0.94 8.17
CA ILE A 604 25.81 1.45 9.42
C ILE A 604 26.10 0.44 10.55
N GLY A 605 26.51 0.96 11.71
CA GLY A 605 26.80 0.15 12.89
C GLY A 605 25.58 -0.16 13.78
N ASP A 606 24.39 -0.31 13.19
CA ASP A 606 23.21 -0.92 13.82
C ASP A 606 22.33 -1.49 12.70
N PRO A 607 21.66 -2.65 12.88
CA PRO A 607 20.70 -3.16 11.90
C PRO A 607 19.50 -2.24 11.64
N TRP A 608 19.27 -1.21 12.49
CA TRP A 608 18.44 0.01 12.45
C TRP A 608 17.05 0.05 11.74
N LEU A 609 16.65 -1.00 11.03
CA LEU A 609 15.44 -1.07 10.21
C LEU A 609 14.71 -2.40 10.41
N TYR A 610 14.83 -2.99 11.61
CA TYR A 610 14.01 -4.13 12.00
C TYR A 610 12.65 -3.69 12.55
N ASN A 611 11.68 -4.59 12.43
CA ASN A 611 10.27 -4.34 12.71
C ASN A 611 10.02 -3.67 14.08
N GLU A 612 10.84 -3.97 15.10
CA GLU A 612 10.69 -3.37 16.43
C GLU A 612 10.74 -1.84 16.46
N TYR A 613 11.58 -1.23 15.62
CA TYR A 613 11.87 0.21 15.65
C TYR A 613 11.74 0.88 14.28
N ILE A 614 11.21 0.19 13.28
CA ILE A 614 11.00 0.78 11.96
C ILE A 614 9.79 1.72 11.95
N ASP A 615 8.74 1.41 12.69
CA ASP A 615 7.51 2.22 12.75
C ASP A 615 7.20 2.69 14.18
N ASN A 616 6.06 3.35 14.35
CA ASN A 616 5.64 3.95 15.62
C ASN A 616 4.90 2.96 16.54
N ARG A 617 4.97 1.63 16.32
CA ARG A 617 4.36 0.65 17.24
C ARG A 617 5.03 0.65 18.62
N LYS A 618 6.35 0.75 18.65
CA LYS A 618 7.15 0.85 19.90
C LYS A 618 7.74 2.24 20.11
N LEU A 619 8.09 2.94 19.02
CA LEU A 619 8.68 4.26 19.06
C LEU A 619 7.63 5.38 19.16
N PRO A 620 7.87 6.42 19.97
CA PRO A 620 7.08 7.65 19.94
C PRO A 620 7.01 8.27 18.53
N GLU A 621 5.89 8.94 18.20
CA GLU A 621 5.62 9.61 16.91
C GLU A 621 6.75 10.52 16.40
N VAL A 622 7.51 11.10 17.33
CA VAL A 622 8.60 12.01 17.01
C VAL A 622 9.73 11.32 16.23
N PHE A 623 9.89 9.99 16.35
CA PHE A 623 10.86 9.21 15.58
C PHE A 623 10.26 8.75 14.24
N GLU A 624 10.92 9.11 13.15
CA GLU A 624 10.45 8.92 11.79
C GLU A 624 11.30 7.86 11.05
N ASN A 625 11.61 6.74 11.72
CA ASN A 625 12.45 5.65 11.18
C ASN A 625 11.90 5.07 9.87
N PHE A 626 10.58 4.88 9.75
CA PHE A 626 9.93 4.36 8.54
C PHE A 626 10.21 5.24 7.32
N LYS A 627 10.06 6.56 7.51
CA LYS A 627 10.35 7.56 6.50
C LYS A 627 11.84 7.59 6.17
N ALA A 628 12.70 7.43 7.17
CA ALA A 628 14.14 7.36 6.96
C ALA A 628 14.56 6.11 6.19
N ALA A 629 13.94 4.95 6.46
CA ALA A 629 14.12 3.69 5.73
C ALA A 629 13.74 3.85 4.25
N LYS A 630 12.56 4.43 3.99
CA LYS A 630 12.09 4.73 2.65
C LYS A 630 13.05 5.67 1.92
N ASN A 631 13.47 6.76 2.55
CA ASN A 631 14.44 7.69 1.97
C ASN A 631 15.79 7.02 1.67
N LEU A 632 16.27 6.15 2.57
CA LEU A 632 17.53 5.42 2.39
C LEU A 632 17.45 4.49 1.18
N PHE A 633 16.41 3.65 1.10
CA PHE A 633 16.29 2.71 -0.01
C PHE A 633 15.90 3.38 -1.32
N GLU A 634 15.12 4.47 -1.28
CA GLU A 634 14.90 5.31 -2.46
C GLU A 634 16.23 5.90 -2.96
N TRP A 635 17.11 6.32 -2.05
CA TRP A 635 18.44 6.78 -2.42
C TRP A 635 19.31 5.64 -2.98
N LEU A 636 19.44 4.51 -2.27
CA LEU A 636 20.26 3.36 -2.73
C LEU A 636 19.77 2.82 -4.07
N LEU A 637 18.45 2.71 -4.28
CA LEU A 637 17.86 2.27 -5.55
C LEU A 637 18.06 3.30 -6.67
N ASN A 638 18.31 4.57 -6.38
CA ASN A 638 18.55 5.61 -7.39
C ASN A 638 20.01 6.06 -7.50
N ILE A 639 20.92 5.56 -6.66
CA ILE A 639 22.34 5.83 -6.82
C ILE A 639 22.70 5.39 -8.23
N LYS A 640 23.01 6.38 -9.07
CA LYS A 640 23.37 6.11 -10.44
C LYS A 640 24.69 5.38 -10.42
N LEU A 641 24.71 4.22 -11.06
CA LEU A 641 25.95 3.52 -11.40
C LEU A 641 26.82 4.35 -12.35
N HIS A 642 26.27 5.39 -13.00
CA HIS A 642 27.04 6.40 -13.73
C HIS A 642 26.37 7.79 -13.67
N ASP A 643 27.06 8.76 -13.06
CA ASP A 643 27.43 10.06 -13.63
C ASP A 643 28.56 10.68 -12.81
#